data_AF-A0A9E4A170-F1
#
_entry.id   AF-A0A9E4A170-F1
#
_cell.length_a   1.000
_cell.length_b   1.000
_cell.length_c   1.000
_cell.angle_alpha   90.00
_cell.angle_beta   90.00
_cell.angle_gamma   90.00
#
_symmetry.space_group_name_H-M   'P 1'
#
loop_
_entity.id
_entity.type
_entity.pdbx_description
1 polymer ?
#
loop_
_entity_poly.entity_id
_entity_poly.type
_entity_poly.pdbx_seq_one_letter_code
_entity_poly.pdbx_strand_id
1 'polypeptide(L)'
;MGAAAARAEIVRLDIQGSEAFAGGQSFGPAGAYRSTWGVAHGEIDPEDPANAPIVDLERAPRNAAGRVEYAVDFFLLHPERGGPTLIYDVPNRGSMVALSFLNQARGAAAAPPGRPRDAADAGNGFLLRRGYTLVWSGWEPLAREFPGALRADLPEARGVSEQRIRDEFVFGIFPGAAPDFPTLSYPVADMDPKAARLTVRDRQGDPRRELPAGAWRFLDSRRIALVPDAHRFAPAAIYDLWYPAREPRVLGVGFAATRDLVAFLRRDMQDRRGRPNPLARSGELPRHALAFGVSQSGRFLRHFLELGMNRDMQGRRVFDGLLPYIGGAGKVFANHRFGQPGRTAGQHIGRDFPENWFPFAHAALEDPLTGARAGLLRGDESDPRVIEVNTSTEYWQKGASLLHTDPLGGRDLTPPANVRLFLIAGTEHAGGAIDRSQTCANPGNPHNPAAGLRALLVALDEWVSAGREPPASRVPTLADGTLVSLRDWNFPRIPGARVARLLNRIRPPVDWIDPPSSDAGPFYAARVPAADEDGNERAGIALPPVAVPLGTYTGWNVFGEGYPTGDLCGRSGSFLAFAPTPEARSEAGDPRTSILERYPTRSEYVARVEAAARELAEERLLLAEDVAAYVERARRAPGPWNAPARD
;
A
#
# COMPACT_ATOMS: atom_id res chain seq x y z
N MET A 1 -11.32 -22.15 41.49
CA MET A 1 -11.58 -21.87 40.06
C MET A 1 -10.26 -21.46 39.44
N GLY A 2 -9.61 -22.38 38.71
CA GLY A 2 -8.30 -22.14 38.11
C GLY A 2 -8.41 -21.13 36.98
N ALA A 3 -7.51 -20.15 36.94
CA ALA A 3 -7.38 -19.25 35.81
C ALA A 3 -7.11 -20.08 34.55
N ALA A 4 -8.02 -20.03 33.59
CA ALA A 4 -7.79 -20.63 32.28
C ALA A 4 -6.55 -19.95 31.68
N ALA A 5 -5.45 -20.70 31.54
CA ALA A 5 -4.25 -20.20 30.89
C ALA A 5 -4.63 -19.72 29.48
N ALA A 6 -4.36 -18.45 29.19
CA ALA A 6 -4.54 -17.88 27.87
C ALA A 6 -3.79 -18.75 26.86
N ARG A 7 -4.50 -19.31 25.87
CA ARG A 7 -3.89 -20.04 24.76
C ARG A 7 -3.29 -19.03 23.77
N ALA A 8 -2.21 -18.37 24.18
CA ALA A 8 -1.42 -17.51 23.30
C ALA A 8 -0.81 -18.40 22.22
N GLU A 9 -1.04 -18.18 20.93
CA GLU A 9 -0.39 -18.99 19.87
C GLU A 9 1.10 -18.70 19.74
N ILE A 10 1.58 -17.61 20.33
CA ILE A 10 3.00 -17.34 20.54
C ILE A 10 3.54 -18.25 21.65
N VAL A 11 4.39 -19.19 21.25
CA VAL A 11 5.04 -20.16 22.14
C VAL A 11 6.25 -19.53 22.83
N ARG A 12 7.02 -18.72 22.08
CA ARG A 12 8.27 -18.14 22.58
C ARG A 12 8.59 -16.82 21.90
N LEU A 13 8.94 -15.81 22.71
CA LEU A 13 9.65 -14.63 22.24
C LEU A 13 11.15 -14.76 22.50
N ASP A 14 11.94 -14.75 21.44
CA ASP A 14 13.39 -14.71 21.53
C ASP A 14 13.92 -13.29 21.36
N ILE A 15 14.05 -12.57 22.48
CA ILE A 15 14.59 -11.20 22.50
C ILE A 15 16.08 -11.25 22.19
N GLN A 16 16.47 -10.68 21.06
CA GLN A 16 17.86 -10.64 20.62
C GLN A 16 18.56 -9.34 21.02
N GLY A 17 17.80 -8.28 21.29
CA GLY A 17 18.37 -7.03 21.79
C GLY A 17 17.32 -5.99 22.16
N SER A 18 17.77 -5.03 22.98
CA SER A 18 16.96 -3.93 23.47
C SER A 18 17.87 -2.75 23.82
N GLU A 19 17.60 -1.56 23.30
CA GLU A 19 18.44 -0.37 23.50
C GLU A 19 17.60 0.93 23.54
N ALA A 20 18.17 1.99 24.10
CA ALA A 20 17.55 3.32 24.05
C ALA A 20 17.55 3.84 22.61
N PHE A 21 16.40 4.24 22.11
CA PHE A 21 16.26 4.82 20.77
C PHE A 21 16.81 6.25 20.74
N ALA A 22 17.47 6.63 19.64
CA ALA A 22 18.01 7.98 19.43
C ALA A 22 18.86 8.49 20.60
N GLY A 23 19.68 7.60 21.20
CA GLY A 23 20.54 7.96 22.34
C GLY A 23 19.78 8.35 23.62
N GLY A 24 18.51 7.96 23.75
CA GLY A 24 17.66 8.33 24.89
C GLY A 24 16.98 9.70 24.75
N GLN A 25 16.96 10.27 23.54
CA GLN A 25 16.23 11.50 23.26
C GLN A 25 14.75 11.39 23.71
N SER A 26 14.24 12.45 24.32
CA SER A 26 12.84 12.56 24.72
C SER A 26 11.96 13.10 23.58
N PHE A 27 10.78 12.52 23.41
CA PHE A 27 9.78 12.91 22.41
C PHE A 27 8.54 13.49 23.10
N GLY A 28 8.60 14.77 23.46
CA GLY A 28 7.49 15.46 24.11
C GLY A 28 7.06 14.78 25.43
N PRO A 29 5.75 14.74 25.74
CA PRO A 29 5.25 14.15 26.99
C PRO A 29 5.47 12.63 27.11
N ALA A 30 5.63 11.92 25.98
CA ALA A 30 5.86 10.48 25.95
C ALA A 30 7.21 10.07 26.55
N GLY A 31 8.18 11.00 26.60
CA GLY A 31 9.52 10.73 27.14
C GLY A 31 10.43 10.02 26.14
N ALA A 32 11.43 9.32 26.69
CA ALA A 32 12.36 8.52 25.91
C ALA A 32 11.72 7.22 25.39
N TYR A 33 12.25 6.73 24.29
CA TYR A 33 11.81 5.51 23.62
C TYR A 33 12.87 4.43 23.68
N ARG A 34 12.41 3.18 23.56
CA ARG A 34 13.24 1.97 23.52
C ARG A 34 12.94 1.17 22.26
N SER A 35 14.01 0.70 21.62
CA SER A 35 13.96 -0.25 20.52
C SER A 35 14.16 -1.66 21.09
N THR A 36 13.28 -2.60 20.78
CA THR A 36 13.41 -4.02 21.16
C THR A 36 13.16 -4.90 19.94
N TRP A 37 13.99 -5.92 19.72
CA TRP A 37 13.85 -6.81 18.56
C TRP A 37 14.16 -8.27 18.89
N GLY A 38 13.65 -9.16 18.05
CA GLY A 38 13.82 -10.58 18.24
C GLY A 38 13.04 -11.41 17.25
N VAL A 39 12.80 -12.66 17.60
CA VAL A 39 12.00 -13.61 16.83
C VAL A 39 10.82 -14.10 17.67
N ALA A 40 9.62 -14.03 17.12
CA ALA A 40 8.42 -14.63 17.68
C ALA A 40 8.19 -16.00 17.05
N HIS A 41 8.10 -17.04 17.88
CA HIS A 41 7.78 -18.40 17.46
C HIS A 41 6.34 -18.73 17.84
N GLY A 42 5.57 -19.26 16.89
CA GLY A 42 4.19 -19.65 17.12
C GLY A 42 3.83 -21.00 16.52
N GLU A 43 2.66 -21.48 16.93
CA GLU A 43 2.13 -22.80 16.56
C GLU A 43 0.64 -22.69 16.19
N ILE A 44 0.28 -23.10 14.97
CA ILE A 44 -1.08 -23.02 14.43
C ILE A 44 -1.75 -24.39 14.53
N ASP A 45 -3.03 -24.40 14.89
CA ASP A 45 -3.86 -25.59 14.75
C ASP A 45 -4.37 -25.66 13.31
N PRO A 46 -3.98 -26.68 12.52
CA PRO A 46 -4.52 -26.84 11.18
C PRO A 46 -6.01 -27.24 11.18
N GLU A 47 -6.55 -27.75 12.29
CA GLU A 47 -7.95 -28.20 12.39
C GLU A 47 -8.88 -27.15 13.00
N ASP A 48 -8.35 -26.03 13.52
CA ASP A 48 -9.20 -24.97 14.08
C ASP A 48 -9.89 -24.19 12.94
N PRO A 49 -11.23 -24.03 12.98
CA PRO A 49 -11.98 -23.30 11.97
C PRO A 49 -11.49 -21.87 11.70
N ALA A 50 -10.86 -21.19 12.67
CA ALA A 50 -10.30 -19.86 12.49
C ALA A 50 -9.08 -19.84 11.55
N ASN A 51 -8.45 -20.99 11.30
CA ASN A 51 -7.30 -21.15 10.40
C ASN A 51 -7.70 -21.81 9.06
N ALA A 52 -8.94 -22.28 8.91
CA ALA A 52 -9.44 -22.92 7.69
C ALA A 52 -9.26 -22.08 6.40
N PRO A 53 -9.29 -20.73 6.43
CA PRO A 53 -9.02 -19.95 5.22
C PRO A 53 -7.58 -20.04 4.69
N ILE A 54 -6.62 -20.56 5.46
CA ILE A 54 -5.20 -20.63 5.06
C ILE A 54 -5.00 -21.74 4.02
N VAL A 55 -4.64 -21.35 2.80
CA VAL A 55 -4.40 -22.29 1.69
C VAL A 55 -3.18 -23.15 1.96
N ASP A 56 -3.32 -24.46 1.73
CA ASP A 56 -2.30 -25.51 1.91
C ASP A 56 -1.83 -25.71 3.38
N LEU A 57 -2.57 -25.22 4.37
CA LEU A 57 -2.23 -25.44 5.78
C LEU A 57 -2.22 -26.93 6.15
N GLU A 58 -3.12 -27.72 5.57
CA GLU A 58 -3.21 -29.16 5.74
C GLU A 58 -1.98 -29.91 5.21
N ARG A 59 -1.23 -29.28 4.29
CA ARG A 59 -0.01 -29.81 3.67
C ARG A 59 1.25 -29.39 4.42
N ALA A 60 1.15 -28.50 5.40
CA ALA A 60 2.29 -28.06 6.19
C ALA A 60 2.83 -29.22 7.07
N PRO A 61 4.15 -29.28 7.30
CA PRO A 61 4.71 -30.13 8.35
C PRO A 61 4.06 -29.84 9.71
N ARG A 62 3.74 -30.90 10.45
CA ARG A 62 3.21 -30.83 11.81
C ARG A 62 4.26 -31.30 12.82
N ASN A 63 4.36 -30.64 13.97
CA ASN A 63 5.21 -31.04 15.07
C ASN A 63 4.58 -32.21 15.86
N ALA A 64 5.24 -32.66 16.95
CA ALA A 64 4.76 -33.78 17.76
C ALA A 64 3.40 -33.52 18.45
N ALA A 65 2.98 -32.26 18.59
CA ALA A 65 1.67 -31.86 19.10
C ALA A 65 0.62 -31.73 17.98
N GLY A 66 0.95 -32.08 16.74
CA GLY A 66 0.06 -31.95 15.59
C GLY A 66 -0.10 -30.51 15.08
N ARG A 67 0.73 -29.56 15.55
CA ARG A 67 0.65 -28.13 15.23
C ARG A 67 1.61 -27.75 14.12
N VAL A 68 1.29 -26.70 13.38
CA VAL A 68 2.14 -26.13 12.32
C VAL A 68 2.96 -24.99 12.90
N GLU A 69 4.29 -25.09 12.82
CA GLU A 69 5.23 -24.12 13.40
C GLU A 69 5.56 -22.99 12.42
N TYR A 70 5.80 -21.80 12.96
CA TYR A 70 6.35 -20.66 12.23
C TYR A 70 7.27 -19.82 13.11
N ALA A 71 8.10 -18.99 12.48
CA ALA A 71 8.88 -17.97 13.16
C ALA A 71 8.89 -16.66 12.38
N VAL A 72 8.72 -15.52 13.07
CA VAL A 72 8.76 -14.19 12.44
C VAL A 72 9.65 -13.26 13.22
N ASP A 73 10.49 -12.50 12.51
CA ASP A 73 11.22 -11.40 13.12
C ASP A 73 10.23 -10.34 13.60
N PHE A 74 10.51 -9.67 14.71
CA PHE A 74 9.76 -8.50 15.14
C PHE A 74 10.68 -7.36 15.58
N PHE A 75 10.15 -6.14 15.49
CA PHE A 75 10.77 -4.93 16.00
C PHE A 75 9.70 -4.11 16.72
N LEU A 76 10.04 -3.58 17.89
CA LEU A 76 9.19 -2.73 18.72
C LEU A 76 9.92 -1.40 18.94
N LEU A 77 9.18 -0.31 18.80
CA LEU A 77 9.61 1.02 19.23
C LEU A 77 8.54 1.57 20.18
N HIS A 78 8.82 1.59 21.47
CA HIS A 78 7.83 1.91 22.50
C HIS A 78 8.35 2.95 23.51
N PRO A 79 7.47 3.75 24.14
CA PRO A 79 7.87 4.62 25.24
C PRO A 79 8.41 3.80 26.41
N GLU A 80 9.42 4.32 27.12
CA GLU A 80 9.96 3.69 28.34
C GLU A 80 8.91 3.60 29.45
N ARG A 81 7.94 4.53 29.46
CA ARG A 81 6.84 4.60 30.44
C ARG A 81 5.63 3.75 30.05
N GLY A 82 5.65 3.09 28.89
CA GLY A 82 4.48 2.45 28.29
C GLY A 82 3.59 3.43 27.54
N GLY A 83 2.72 2.91 26.65
CA GLY A 83 1.78 3.69 25.85
C GLY A 83 0.45 2.95 25.69
N PRO A 84 -0.71 3.65 25.73
CA PRO A 84 -2.02 3.00 25.73
C PRO A 84 -2.44 2.46 24.36
N THR A 85 -1.84 2.96 23.28
CA THR A 85 -2.16 2.58 21.91
C THR A 85 -0.94 1.98 21.22
N LEU A 86 -1.11 0.76 20.70
CA LEU A 86 -0.19 0.10 19.79
C LEU A 86 -0.61 0.39 18.34
N ILE A 87 0.35 0.68 17.48
CA ILE A 87 0.18 0.73 16.02
C ILE A 87 1.04 -0.38 15.43
N TYR A 88 0.39 -1.37 14.83
CA TYR A 88 1.06 -2.35 13.99
C TYR A 88 1.25 -1.77 12.59
N ASP A 89 2.49 -1.49 12.21
CA ASP A 89 2.82 -1.11 10.84
C ASP A 89 3.20 -2.38 10.09
N VAL A 90 2.32 -2.82 9.19
CA VAL A 90 2.55 -4.02 8.39
C VAL A 90 3.75 -3.75 7.46
N PRO A 91 4.87 -4.49 7.57
CA PRO A 91 6.03 -4.23 6.73
C PRO A 91 5.70 -4.38 5.24
N ASN A 92 6.13 -3.43 4.43
CA ASN A 92 5.97 -3.48 2.98
C ASN A 92 7.25 -4.07 2.37
N ARG A 93 7.20 -5.32 1.90
CA ARG A 93 8.37 -6.07 1.42
C ARG A 93 9.53 -6.08 2.42
N GLY A 94 9.20 -6.23 3.70
CA GLY A 94 10.14 -6.22 4.82
C GLY A 94 10.53 -4.83 5.34
N SER A 95 10.11 -3.75 4.68
CA SER A 95 10.43 -2.37 5.09
C SER A 95 9.40 -1.81 6.08
N MET A 96 9.90 -1.09 7.08
CA MET A 96 9.11 -0.36 8.09
C MET A 96 8.76 1.04 7.55
N VAL A 97 7.48 1.32 7.28
CA VAL A 97 7.07 2.47 6.45
C VAL A 97 6.39 3.59 7.23
N ALA A 98 5.80 3.32 8.40
CA ALA A 98 5.06 4.32 9.19
C ALA A 98 5.88 5.57 9.49
N LEU A 99 7.15 5.43 9.90
CA LEU A 99 8.03 6.57 10.19
C LEU A 99 8.30 7.42 8.94
N SER A 100 8.46 6.79 7.78
CA SER A 100 8.71 7.48 6.51
C SER A 100 7.47 8.25 6.02
N PHE A 101 6.28 7.68 6.16
CA PHE A 101 5.03 8.30 5.70
C PHE A 101 4.44 9.31 6.68
N LEU A 102 4.45 9.01 7.99
CA LEU A 102 3.77 9.81 9.00
C LEU A 102 4.71 10.80 9.70
N ASN A 103 5.94 10.36 10.01
CA ASN A 103 6.95 11.25 10.58
C ASN A 103 7.81 11.95 9.51
N GLN A 104 7.64 11.61 8.23
CA GLN A 104 8.48 12.12 7.13
C GLN A 104 9.98 11.84 7.35
N ALA A 105 10.30 10.75 8.06
CA ALA A 105 11.68 10.33 8.31
C ALA A 105 12.36 9.90 7.00
N ARG A 106 13.53 10.49 6.70
CA ARG A 106 14.37 10.20 5.50
C ARG A 106 13.62 10.25 4.14
N GLY A 107 12.42 10.84 4.09
CA GLY A 107 11.56 10.99 2.91
C GLY A 107 10.78 9.72 2.50
N ALA A 108 9.55 9.88 1.99
CA ALA A 108 8.62 8.78 1.64
C ALA A 108 9.14 7.77 0.59
N ALA A 109 10.12 8.17 -0.24
CA ALA A 109 10.72 7.30 -1.25
C ALA A 109 11.94 6.50 -0.75
N ALA A 110 12.34 6.69 0.50
CA ALA A 110 13.48 6.01 1.11
C ALA A 110 13.12 5.60 2.54
N ALA A 111 12.26 4.58 2.69
CA ALA A 111 12.26 3.84 3.95
C ALA A 111 13.70 3.33 4.17
N PRO A 112 14.35 3.64 5.30
CA PRO A 112 15.70 3.17 5.53
C PRO A 112 15.66 1.64 5.47
N PRO A 113 16.59 0.98 4.73
CA PRO A 113 16.60 -0.47 4.58
C PRO A 113 17.14 -1.13 5.86
N GLY A 114 16.63 -0.76 7.03
CA GLY A 114 17.08 -1.28 8.31
C GLY A 114 16.31 -0.72 9.50
N ARG A 115 16.70 -1.18 10.69
CA ARG A 115 16.05 -0.82 11.96
C ARG A 115 16.26 0.67 12.31
N PRO A 116 15.20 1.41 12.67
CA PRO A 116 15.32 2.76 13.23
C PRO A 116 16.24 2.76 14.45
N ARG A 117 17.23 3.66 14.46
CA ARG A 117 18.22 3.75 15.53
C ARG A 117 18.45 5.16 16.05
N ASP A 118 18.43 6.15 15.17
CA ASP A 118 18.85 7.53 15.51
C ASP A 118 17.72 8.56 15.40
N ALA A 119 18.02 9.80 15.81
CA ALA A 119 17.07 10.90 15.77
C ALA A 119 16.58 11.22 14.34
N ALA A 120 17.38 10.95 13.30
CA ALA A 120 16.97 11.18 11.92
C ALA A 120 15.94 10.12 11.46
N ASP A 121 16.02 8.89 11.99
CA ASP A 121 14.98 7.87 11.79
C ASP A 121 13.64 8.23 12.47
N ALA A 122 13.66 9.11 13.46
CA ALA A 122 12.44 9.63 14.08
C ALA A 122 11.70 10.64 13.17
N GLY A 123 12.37 11.23 12.18
CA GLY A 123 11.84 12.30 11.35
C GLY A 123 11.39 13.49 12.19
N ASN A 124 10.18 13.99 11.91
CA ASN A 124 9.56 15.03 12.73
C ASN A 124 9.08 14.52 14.11
N GLY A 125 9.19 13.22 14.42
CA GLY A 125 8.80 12.63 15.70
C GLY A 125 7.29 12.55 15.97
N PHE A 126 6.42 12.79 14.98
CA PHE A 126 4.97 12.89 15.14
C PHE A 126 4.34 11.73 15.92
N LEU A 127 4.63 10.48 15.54
CA LEU A 127 4.13 9.28 16.21
C LEU A 127 4.65 9.17 17.65
N LEU A 128 5.93 9.50 17.85
CA LEU A 128 6.62 9.32 19.13
C LEU A 128 6.18 10.37 20.15
N ARG A 129 5.97 11.62 19.72
CA ARG A 129 5.43 12.70 20.56
C ARG A 129 4.03 12.39 21.10
N ARG A 130 3.30 11.49 20.45
CA ARG A 130 1.94 11.06 20.83
C ARG A 130 1.93 9.80 21.70
N GLY A 131 3.09 9.22 22.00
CA GLY A 131 3.18 8.07 22.92
C GLY A 131 2.74 6.75 22.31
N TYR A 132 2.65 6.65 20.98
CA TYR A 132 2.34 5.38 20.33
C TYR A 132 3.46 4.37 20.54
N THR A 133 3.07 3.12 20.78
CA THR A 133 3.95 1.96 20.63
C THR A 133 3.87 1.48 19.20
N LEU A 134 4.98 1.43 18.48
CA LEU A 134 5.04 0.94 17.11
C LEU A 134 5.55 -0.51 17.09
N VAL A 135 4.85 -1.36 16.34
CA VAL A 135 5.15 -2.78 16.23
C VAL A 135 5.25 -3.15 14.76
N TRP A 136 6.27 -3.93 14.44
CA TRP A 136 6.45 -4.53 13.13
C TRP A 136 6.79 -6.00 13.29
N SER A 137 6.33 -6.85 12.38
CA SER A 137 6.83 -8.21 12.25
C SER A 137 6.87 -8.70 10.82
N GLY A 138 7.76 -9.64 10.54
CA GLY A 138 7.76 -10.35 9.27
C GLY A 138 6.42 -11.07 9.06
N TRP A 139 5.99 -11.16 7.81
CA TRP A 139 4.77 -11.90 7.43
C TRP A 139 4.89 -12.60 6.08
N GLU A 140 5.78 -12.13 5.18
CA GLU A 140 6.06 -12.81 3.91
C GLU A 140 7.53 -13.30 3.84
N PRO A 141 7.78 -14.54 3.38
CA PRO A 141 9.13 -15.11 3.24
C PRO A 141 9.83 -14.65 1.95
N LEU A 142 9.11 -13.99 1.04
CA LEU A 142 9.61 -13.54 -0.27
C LEU A 142 10.03 -12.06 -0.27
N ALA A 143 10.02 -11.40 0.89
CA ALA A 143 10.52 -10.04 1.05
C ALA A 143 12.01 -9.94 0.65
N ARG A 144 12.42 -8.76 0.16
CA ARG A 144 13.80 -8.52 -0.25
C ARG A 144 14.74 -8.65 0.96
N GLU A 145 15.87 -9.31 0.76
CA GLU A 145 16.91 -9.33 1.79
C GLU A 145 17.69 -8.01 1.82
N PHE A 146 17.74 -7.40 3.00
CA PHE A 146 18.59 -6.27 3.33
C PHE A 146 18.84 -6.21 4.85
N PRO A 147 19.91 -5.53 5.32
CA PRO A 147 20.23 -5.48 6.75
C PRO A 147 19.11 -4.90 7.63
N GLY A 148 18.40 -5.75 8.36
CA GLY A 148 17.28 -5.33 9.22
C GLY A 148 15.90 -5.43 8.57
N ALA A 149 15.78 -6.06 7.39
CA ALA A 149 14.50 -6.56 6.89
C ALA A 149 13.89 -7.53 7.91
N LEU A 150 12.56 -7.46 8.08
CA LEU A 150 11.83 -8.39 8.93
C LEU A 150 11.43 -9.62 8.12
N ARG A 151 11.95 -10.78 8.51
CA ARG A 151 11.75 -12.05 7.82
C ARG A 151 10.61 -12.86 8.45
N ALA A 152 10.03 -13.73 7.64
CA ALA A 152 9.12 -14.78 8.09
C ALA A 152 9.66 -16.12 7.61
N ASP A 153 9.87 -17.05 8.55
CA ASP A 153 10.09 -18.45 8.27
C ASP A 153 8.74 -19.17 8.33
N LEU A 154 8.23 -19.50 7.15
CA LEU A 154 6.93 -20.14 6.97
C LEU A 154 7.10 -21.56 6.44
N PRO A 155 6.23 -22.50 6.85
CA PRO A 155 6.32 -23.89 6.46
C PRO A 155 6.18 -24.07 4.94
N GLU A 156 6.90 -25.07 4.41
CA GLU A 156 6.74 -25.53 3.04
C GLU A 156 5.57 -26.51 2.93
N ALA A 157 4.70 -26.32 1.93
CA ALA A 157 3.59 -27.23 1.63
C ALA A 157 4.11 -28.50 0.94
N ARG A 158 3.76 -29.66 1.49
CA ARG A 158 4.19 -30.96 0.98
C ARG A 158 3.34 -31.46 -0.21
N GLY A 159 4.00 -32.20 -1.12
CA GLY A 159 3.34 -32.93 -2.21
C GLY A 159 2.75 -32.05 -3.32
N VAL A 160 3.26 -30.83 -3.46
CA VAL A 160 2.81 -29.84 -4.47
C VAL A 160 3.98 -29.19 -5.23
N SER A 161 5.21 -29.64 -4.96
CA SER A 161 6.38 -29.30 -5.77
C SER A 161 6.21 -29.84 -7.20
N GLU A 162 6.92 -29.24 -8.15
CA GLU A 162 6.88 -29.51 -9.59
C GLU A 162 5.61 -29.01 -10.31
N GLN A 163 4.69 -28.36 -9.59
CA GLN A 163 3.58 -27.67 -10.24
C GLN A 163 4.12 -26.54 -11.13
N ARG A 164 3.60 -26.45 -12.35
CA ARG A 164 3.88 -25.33 -13.25
C ARG A 164 3.31 -24.04 -12.66
N ILE A 165 4.11 -22.99 -12.65
CA ILE A 165 3.70 -21.63 -12.30
C ILE A 165 4.13 -20.65 -13.38
N ARG A 166 3.69 -19.40 -13.25
CA ARG A 166 4.08 -18.29 -14.12
C ARG A 166 4.75 -17.17 -13.32
N ASP A 167 5.83 -16.64 -13.88
CA ASP A 167 6.41 -15.36 -13.49
C ASP A 167 6.34 -14.37 -14.65
N GLU A 168 5.94 -13.13 -14.36
CA GLU A 168 6.02 -12.00 -15.30
C GLU A 168 7.14 -11.03 -14.88
N PHE A 169 7.92 -10.57 -15.85
CA PHE A 169 8.99 -9.58 -15.69
C PHE A 169 8.76 -8.39 -16.61
N VAL A 170 8.93 -7.18 -16.06
CA VAL A 170 8.95 -5.93 -16.82
C VAL A 170 10.07 -5.05 -16.29
N PHE A 171 10.92 -4.55 -17.18
CA PHE A 171 12.12 -3.80 -16.85
C PHE A 171 12.01 -2.33 -17.29
N GLY A 172 12.75 -1.43 -16.64
CA GLY A 172 12.87 -0.03 -17.06
C GLY A 172 11.64 0.87 -16.83
N ILE A 173 10.52 0.33 -16.34
CA ILE A 173 9.30 1.10 -16.05
C ILE A 173 9.24 1.68 -14.62
N PHE A 174 10.20 1.31 -13.77
CA PHE A 174 10.35 1.85 -12.42
C PHE A 174 11.75 2.45 -12.27
N PRO A 175 11.92 3.49 -11.42
CA PRO A 175 13.23 4.08 -11.16
C PRO A 175 14.22 3.04 -10.60
N GLY A 176 15.42 2.98 -11.17
CA GLY A 176 16.51 2.09 -10.75
C GLY A 176 17.12 1.31 -11.92
N ALA A 177 18.33 0.78 -11.72
CA ALA A 177 18.92 -0.13 -12.69
C ALA A 177 18.07 -1.41 -12.75
N ALA A 178 17.69 -1.83 -13.96
CA ALA A 178 17.13 -3.17 -14.15
C ALA A 178 18.19 -4.18 -13.68
N PRO A 179 17.82 -5.22 -12.89
CA PRO A 179 18.79 -6.24 -12.55
C PRO A 179 19.27 -6.91 -13.83
N ASP A 180 20.55 -7.27 -13.87
CA ASP A 180 21.17 -7.94 -15.02
C ASP A 180 20.44 -9.24 -15.39
N PHE A 181 19.80 -9.87 -14.39
CA PHE A 181 19.02 -11.08 -14.52
C PHE A 181 17.79 -11.04 -13.61
N PRO A 182 16.58 -11.34 -14.12
CA PRO A 182 15.40 -11.48 -13.27
C PRO A 182 15.56 -12.59 -12.25
N THR A 183 15.05 -12.34 -11.04
CA THR A 183 14.92 -13.35 -10.00
C THR A 183 13.50 -13.91 -10.03
N LEU A 184 13.39 -15.23 -10.15
CA LEU A 184 12.15 -15.99 -10.13
C LEU A 184 11.47 -15.89 -8.76
N SER A 185 10.15 -16.04 -8.69
CA SER A 185 9.40 -16.01 -7.43
C SER A 185 9.63 -17.28 -6.61
N TYR A 186 9.81 -18.43 -7.26
CA TYR A 186 10.12 -19.72 -6.64
C TYR A 186 11.29 -20.43 -7.34
N PRO A 187 12.03 -21.31 -6.64
CA PRO A 187 13.05 -22.13 -7.28
C PRO A 187 12.45 -23.04 -8.37
N VAL A 188 13.16 -23.18 -9.48
CA VAL A 188 12.84 -24.11 -10.57
C VAL A 188 13.08 -25.55 -10.11
N ALA A 189 12.14 -26.45 -10.41
CA ALA A 189 12.26 -27.87 -10.11
C ALA A 189 12.99 -28.65 -11.20
N ASP A 190 12.75 -28.32 -12.47
CA ASP A 190 13.43 -28.88 -13.65
C ASP A 190 14.09 -27.78 -14.48
N MET A 191 15.42 -27.85 -14.58
CA MET A 191 16.26 -26.86 -15.25
C MET A 191 16.39 -27.10 -16.76
N ASP A 192 15.76 -28.14 -17.33
CA ASP A 192 15.65 -28.29 -18.79
C ASP A 192 14.76 -27.17 -19.36
N PRO A 193 15.28 -26.27 -20.23
CA PRO A 193 14.47 -25.23 -20.86
C PRO A 193 13.27 -25.77 -21.65
N LYS A 194 13.24 -27.06 -22.03
CA LYS A 194 12.08 -27.70 -22.67
C LYS A 194 10.90 -27.93 -21.72
N ALA A 195 11.15 -27.99 -20.41
CA ALA A 195 10.11 -28.06 -19.38
C ALA A 195 9.49 -26.67 -19.09
N ALA A 196 10.02 -25.62 -19.70
CA ALA A 196 9.64 -24.24 -19.48
C ALA A 196 9.34 -23.52 -20.79
N ARG A 197 8.69 -22.36 -20.69
CA ARG A 197 8.29 -21.55 -21.84
C ARG A 197 8.48 -20.09 -21.52
N LEU A 198 9.15 -19.34 -22.38
CA LEU A 198 9.32 -17.89 -22.25
C LEU A 198 8.63 -17.20 -23.42
N THR A 199 7.81 -16.20 -23.11
CA THR A 199 7.14 -15.37 -24.11
C THR A 199 7.40 -13.89 -23.86
N VAL A 200 7.22 -13.05 -24.88
CA VAL A 200 7.30 -11.60 -24.80
C VAL A 200 6.11 -10.95 -25.49
N ARG A 201 5.62 -9.84 -24.92
CA ARG A 201 4.65 -8.92 -25.54
C ARG A 201 4.99 -7.48 -25.19
N ASP A 202 4.53 -6.54 -26.01
CA ASP A 202 4.86 -5.13 -25.82
C ASP A 202 3.87 -4.46 -24.85
N ARG A 203 2.57 -4.74 -24.99
CA ARG A 203 1.51 -4.33 -24.06
C ARG A 203 0.75 -5.50 -23.47
N GLN A 204 0.05 -5.28 -22.35
CA GLN A 204 -0.70 -6.35 -21.66
C GLN A 204 -1.78 -7.02 -22.52
N GLY A 205 -2.39 -6.29 -23.47
CA GLY A 205 -3.40 -6.81 -24.38
C GLY A 205 -2.87 -7.45 -25.66
N ASP A 206 -1.56 -7.33 -25.93
CA ASP A 206 -0.96 -7.84 -27.17
C ASP A 206 -0.78 -9.36 -27.11
N PRO A 207 -0.87 -10.07 -28.26
CA PRO A 207 -0.62 -11.49 -28.30
C PRO A 207 0.81 -11.82 -27.86
N ARG A 208 0.94 -12.87 -27.04
CA ARG A 208 2.23 -13.38 -26.57
C ARG A 208 3.01 -14.00 -27.73
N ARG A 209 4.26 -13.59 -27.90
CA ARG A 209 5.21 -14.17 -28.86
C ARG A 209 6.18 -15.09 -28.12
N GLU A 210 6.25 -16.34 -28.53
CA GLU A 210 7.14 -17.32 -27.91
C GLU A 210 8.59 -17.10 -28.35
N LEU A 211 9.52 -17.14 -27.40
CA LEU A 211 10.95 -17.13 -27.71
C LEU A 211 11.40 -18.55 -28.06
N PRO A 212 12.17 -18.75 -29.15
CA PRO A 212 12.57 -20.08 -29.58
C PRO A 212 13.52 -20.73 -28.56
N ALA A 213 13.58 -22.07 -28.59
CA ALA A 213 14.55 -22.84 -27.82
C ALA A 213 15.97 -22.36 -28.14
N GLY A 214 16.74 -22.00 -27.10
CA GLY A 214 18.10 -21.45 -27.23
C GLY A 214 18.20 -19.92 -27.26
N ALA A 215 17.08 -19.18 -27.35
CA ALA A 215 17.09 -17.72 -27.20
C ALA A 215 17.19 -17.26 -25.72
N TRP A 216 17.07 -18.19 -24.78
CA TRP A 216 17.20 -17.96 -23.35
C TRP A 216 17.64 -19.24 -22.64
N ARG A 217 18.10 -19.12 -21.39
CA ARG A 217 18.48 -20.25 -20.54
C ARG A 217 18.26 -19.94 -19.06
N PHE A 218 18.13 -20.98 -18.25
CA PHE A 218 18.32 -20.86 -16.80
C PHE A 218 19.81 -20.66 -16.48
N LEU A 219 20.10 -19.79 -15.51
CA LEU A 219 21.44 -19.60 -14.95
C LEU A 219 21.64 -20.46 -13.71
N ASP A 220 20.60 -20.52 -12.89
CA ASP A 220 20.45 -21.31 -11.69
C ASP A 220 18.95 -21.49 -11.41
N SER A 221 18.58 -22.12 -10.30
CA SER A 221 17.18 -22.37 -9.94
C SER A 221 16.36 -21.10 -9.73
N ARG A 222 16.96 -19.91 -9.74
CA ARG A 222 16.29 -18.64 -9.41
C ARG A 222 16.46 -17.58 -10.49
N ARG A 223 17.26 -17.79 -11.53
CA ARG A 223 17.59 -16.74 -12.50
C ARG A 223 17.60 -17.26 -13.93
N ILE A 224 17.20 -16.40 -14.86
CA ILE A 224 17.27 -16.65 -16.32
C ILE A 224 18.08 -15.57 -17.04
N ALA A 225 18.51 -15.87 -18.25
CA ALA A 225 19.19 -14.94 -19.16
C ALA A 225 18.73 -15.13 -20.61
N LEU A 226 18.70 -14.06 -21.39
CA LEU A 226 18.56 -14.13 -22.85
C LEU A 226 19.90 -14.47 -23.52
N VAL A 227 19.88 -15.03 -24.73
CA VAL A 227 21.07 -15.46 -25.49
C VAL A 227 21.07 -14.74 -26.86
N PRO A 228 22.23 -14.34 -27.42
CA PRO A 228 23.61 -14.53 -26.91
C PRO A 228 24.05 -13.48 -25.88
N ASP A 229 23.35 -12.33 -25.81
CA ASP A 229 23.84 -11.13 -25.11
C ASP A 229 23.68 -11.16 -23.58
N ALA A 230 23.29 -12.31 -23.00
CA ALA A 230 23.14 -12.62 -21.57
C ALA A 230 22.32 -11.66 -20.69
N HIS A 231 21.91 -10.46 -21.12
CA HIS A 231 21.44 -9.42 -20.19
C HIS A 231 20.43 -8.41 -20.76
N ARG A 232 20.19 -8.35 -22.07
CA ARG A 232 19.38 -7.26 -22.68
C ARG A 232 17.91 -7.62 -22.86
N PHE A 233 17.17 -7.67 -21.76
CA PHE A 233 15.71 -7.63 -21.83
C PHE A 233 15.27 -6.25 -22.34
N ALA A 234 14.27 -6.22 -23.24
CA ALA A 234 13.79 -4.96 -23.80
C ALA A 234 13.07 -4.13 -22.71
N PRO A 235 13.38 -2.82 -22.57
CA PRO A 235 12.66 -1.94 -21.67
C PRO A 235 11.16 -1.97 -21.94
N ALA A 236 10.38 -2.01 -20.85
CA ALA A 236 8.93 -2.07 -20.84
C ALA A 236 8.27 -3.26 -21.57
N ALA A 237 9.03 -4.14 -22.22
CA ALA A 237 8.47 -5.40 -22.72
C ALA A 237 8.10 -6.30 -21.54
N ILE A 238 7.01 -7.06 -21.73
CA ILE A 238 6.43 -7.94 -20.74
C ILE A 238 6.84 -9.36 -21.09
N TYR A 239 7.68 -9.96 -20.24
CA TYR A 239 8.12 -11.34 -20.37
C TYR A 239 7.32 -12.22 -19.42
N ASP A 240 6.70 -13.29 -19.91
CA ASP A 240 6.12 -14.34 -19.05
C ASP A 240 6.96 -15.62 -19.19
N LEU A 241 7.37 -16.19 -18.06
CA LEU A 241 8.01 -17.49 -17.96
C LEU A 241 7.09 -18.48 -17.25
N TRP A 242 6.78 -19.59 -17.91
CA TRP A 242 6.17 -20.76 -17.30
C TRP A 242 7.24 -21.80 -16.98
N TYR A 243 7.24 -22.33 -15.76
CA TYR A 243 8.22 -23.33 -15.33
C TYR A 243 7.67 -24.18 -14.18
N PRO A 244 8.12 -25.45 -14.04
CA PRO A 244 7.83 -26.25 -12.86
C PRO A 244 8.59 -25.66 -11.67
N ALA A 245 7.88 -25.28 -10.62
CA ALA A 245 8.46 -24.69 -9.42
C ALA A 245 8.43 -25.66 -8.24
N ARG A 246 9.30 -25.42 -7.25
CA ARG A 246 9.34 -26.17 -5.99
C ARG A 246 9.37 -25.24 -4.79
N GLU A 247 9.29 -25.84 -3.61
CA GLU A 247 9.34 -25.16 -2.31
C GLU A 247 8.22 -24.13 -2.08
N PRO A 248 6.94 -24.44 -2.38
CA PRO A 248 5.83 -23.53 -2.09
C PRO A 248 5.68 -23.34 -0.58
N ARG A 249 5.65 -22.09 -0.14
CA ARG A 249 5.40 -21.71 1.26
C ARG A 249 3.90 -21.63 1.52
N VAL A 250 3.45 -22.03 2.71
CA VAL A 250 2.08 -21.80 3.20
C VAL A 250 1.96 -20.34 3.62
N LEU A 251 1.82 -19.44 2.65
CA LEU A 251 1.92 -17.99 2.86
C LEU A 251 0.85 -17.42 3.79
N GLY A 252 -0.33 -18.05 3.85
CA GLY A 252 -1.42 -17.59 4.72
C GLY A 252 -1.08 -17.62 6.21
N VAL A 253 -0.06 -18.40 6.60
CA VAL A 253 0.51 -18.39 7.96
C VAL A 253 1.01 -17.00 8.37
N GLY A 254 1.44 -16.15 7.43
CA GLY A 254 1.84 -14.77 7.71
C GLY A 254 0.74 -13.90 8.32
N PHE A 255 -0.52 -14.12 7.90
CA PHE A 255 -1.67 -13.42 8.50
C PHE A 255 -1.95 -13.92 9.92
N ALA A 256 -1.89 -15.24 10.14
CA ALA A 256 -2.03 -15.83 11.47
C ALA A 256 -0.91 -15.38 12.41
N ALA A 257 0.35 -15.37 11.95
CA ALA A 257 1.48 -14.88 12.73
C ALA A 257 1.29 -13.42 13.18
N THR A 258 0.75 -12.57 12.30
CA THR A 258 0.41 -11.18 12.61
C THR A 258 -0.70 -11.10 13.67
N ARG A 259 -1.80 -11.84 13.47
CA ARG A 259 -2.93 -11.95 14.40
C ARG A 259 -2.46 -12.37 15.79
N ASP A 260 -1.69 -13.44 15.85
CA ASP A 260 -1.23 -14.07 17.09
C ASP A 260 -0.25 -13.17 17.86
N LEU A 261 0.72 -12.55 17.16
CA LEU A 261 1.68 -11.65 17.78
C LEU A 261 1.01 -10.40 18.36
N VAL A 262 0.09 -9.78 17.62
CA VAL A 262 -0.61 -8.59 18.12
C VAL A 262 -1.54 -8.94 19.27
N ALA A 263 -2.26 -10.07 19.19
CA ALA A 263 -3.08 -10.55 20.29
C ALA A 263 -2.24 -10.79 21.56
N PHE A 264 -1.08 -11.44 21.44
CA PHE A 264 -0.13 -11.65 22.52
C PHE A 264 0.33 -10.33 23.13
N LEU A 265 0.88 -9.43 22.30
CA LEU A 265 1.45 -8.15 22.73
C LEU A 265 0.44 -7.26 23.45
N ARG A 266 -0.85 -7.40 23.10
CA ARG A 266 -1.95 -6.64 23.69
C ARG A 266 -2.50 -7.25 24.97
N ARG A 267 -2.36 -8.56 25.20
CA ARG A 267 -3.19 -9.28 26.21
C ARG A 267 -2.43 -10.15 27.19
N ASP A 268 -1.27 -10.66 26.80
CA ASP A 268 -0.56 -11.65 27.58
C ASP A 268 0.64 -11.02 28.29
N MET A 269 0.78 -11.31 29.58
CA MET A 269 1.89 -10.77 30.38
C MET A 269 3.22 -11.50 30.11
N GLN A 270 3.16 -12.72 29.60
CA GLN A 270 4.31 -13.58 29.34
C GLN A 270 3.95 -14.64 28.29
N ASP A 271 4.96 -15.12 27.55
CA ASP A 271 4.79 -16.23 26.60
C ASP A 271 4.57 -17.58 27.30
N ARG A 272 4.30 -18.65 26.53
CA ARG A 272 4.08 -20.01 27.07
C ARG A 272 5.28 -20.56 27.85
N ARG A 273 6.49 -20.00 27.67
CA ARG A 273 7.71 -20.37 28.40
C ARG A 273 8.00 -19.45 29.59
N GLY A 274 7.09 -18.53 29.90
CA GLY A 274 7.22 -17.60 31.02
C GLY A 274 8.14 -16.42 30.78
N ARG A 275 8.54 -16.13 29.54
CA ARG A 275 9.28 -14.90 29.24
C ARG A 275 8.31 -13.71 29.24
N PRO A 276 8.60 -12.62 29.97
CA PRO A 276 7.72 -11.46 30.02
C PRO A 276 7.47 -10.85 28.64
N ASN A 277 6.25 -10.37 28.42
CA ASN A 277 5.91 -9.53 27.28
C ASN A 277 6.70 -8.20 27.38
N PRO A 278 7.47 -7.82 26.35
CA PRO A 278 8.28 -6.60 26.38
C PRO A 278 7.46 -5.31 26.54
N LEU A 279 6.16 -5.34 26.22
CA LEU A 279 5.23 -4.21 26.38
C LEU A 279 4.52 -4.19 27.73
N ALA A 280 4.62 -5.25 28.55
CA ALA A 280 4.06 -5.29 29.91
C ALA A 280 4.90 -4.46 30.92
N ARG A 281 5.35 -3.28 30.51
CA ARG A 281 6.15 -2.37 31.35
C ARG A 281 5.22 -1.68 32.34
N SER A 282 5.66 -1.59 33.59
CA SER A 282 4.84 -1.07 34.71
C SER A 282 3.56 -1.87 34.99
N GLY A 283 3.44 -3.11 34.48
CA GLY A 283 2.29 -3.98 34.71
C GLY A 283 1.06 -3.70 33.83
N GLU A 284 1.16 -2.76 32.89
CA GLU A 284 0.07 -2.42 31.97
C GLU A 284 0.40 -2.83 30.52
N LEU A 285 -0.61 -3.28 29.79
CA LEU A 285 -0.53 -3.59 28.37
C LEU A 285 -1.27 -2.54 27.53
N PRO A 286 -0.95 -2.40 26.23
CA PRO A 286 -1.71 -1.53 25.34
C PRO A 286 -3.21 -1.85 25.37
N ARG A 287 -4.04 -0.83 25.56
CA ARG A 287 -5.51 -0.95 25.58
C ARG A 287 -6.10 -1.03 24.18
N HIS A 288 -5.52 -0.23 23.27
CA HIS A 288 -5.97 -0.10 21.89
C HIS A 288 -4.92 -0.64 20.92
N ALA A 289 -5.39 -1.28 19.84
CA ALA A 289 -4.53 -1.73 18.75
C ALA A 289 -5.04 -1.18 17.42
N LEU A 290 -4.20 -0.39 16.76
CA LEU A 290 -4.43 0.09 15.40
C LEU A 290 -3.49 -0.64 14.44
N ALA A 291 -3.84 -0.71 13.16
CA ALA A 291 -2.90 -1.10 12.12
C ALA A 291 -2.81 -0.05 11.01
N PHE A 292 -1.60 0.12 10.50
CA PHE A 292 -1.30 0.97 9.35
C PHE A 292 -0.65 0.13 8.26
N GLY A 293 -0.97 0.42 7.00
CA GLY A 293 -0.38 -0.27 5.87
C GLY A 293 -0.40 0.61 4.62
N VAL A 294 0.63 0.50 3.80
CA VAL A 294 0.83 1.32 2.60
C VAL A 294 0.99 0.40 1.39
N SER A 295 0.21 0.60 0.34
CA SER A 295 0.37 -0.10 -0.94
C SER A 295 0.22 -1.63 -0.79
N GLN A 296 1.32 -2.40 -0.78
CA GLN A 296 1.26 -3.83 -0.48
C GLN A 296 0.70 -4.11 0.92
N SER A 297 1.14 -3.38 1.94
CA SER A 297 0.62 -3.55 3.28
C SER A 297 -0.80 -3.00 3.46
N GLY A 298 -1.21 -2.00 2.67
CA GLY A 298 -2.62 -1.57 2.63
C GLY A 298 -3.53 -2.68 2.10
N ARG A 299 -3.09 -3.35 1.02
CA ARG A 299 -3.75 -4.55 0.47
C ARG A 299 -3.73 -5.73 1.45
N PHE A 300 -2.66 -5.88 2.26
CA PHE A 300 -2.59 -6.89 3.30
C PHE A 300 -3.71 -6.69 4.31
N LEU A 301 -3.94 -5.47 4.80
CA LEU A 301 -5.01 -5.20 5.76
C LEU A 301 -6.40 -5.51 5.18
N ARG A 302 -6.63 -5.21 3.90
CA ARG A 302 -7.88 -5.58 3.21
C ARG A 302 -8.05 -7.11 3.13
N HIS A 303 -7.00 -7.84 2.78
CA HIS A 303 -7.03 -9.30 2.71
C HIS A 303 -7.16 -9.93 4.11
N PHE A 304 -6.54 -9.35 5.14
CA PHE A 304 -6.65 -9.77 6.53
C PHE A 304 -8.11 -9.70 7.02
N LEU A 305 -8.86 -8.66 6.61
CA LEU A 305 -10.30 -8.57 6.87
C LEU A 305 -11.10 -9.65 6.13
N GLU A 306 -10.87 -9.81 4.83
CA GLU A 306 -11.57 -10.82 4.01
C GLU A 306 -11.39 -12.25 4.57
N LEU A 307 -10.18 -12.59 5.03
CA LEU A 307 -9.88 -13.89 5.63
C LEU A 307 -10.46 -14.05 7.04
N GLY A 308 -11.07 -13.01 7.63
CA GLY A 308 -11.58 -13.03 8.99
C GLY A 308 -10.49 -13.05 10.07
N MET A 309 -9.26 -12.67 9.72
CA MET A 309 -8.10 -12.77 10.60
C MET A 309 -8.09 -11.72 11.72
N ASN A 310 -9.02 -10.76 11.72
CA ASN A 310 -9.19 -9.81 12.83
C ASN A 310 -9.88 -10.41 14.07
N ARG A 311 -10.13 -11.72 14.07
CA ARG A 311 -10.62 -12.50 15.20
C ARG A 311 -9.51 -13.42 15.70
N ASP A 312 -9.10 -13.25 16.96
CA ASP A 312 -8.12 -14.14 17.59
C ASP A 312 -8.71 -15.54 17.89
N MET A 313 -7.86 -16.45 18.35
CA MET A 313 -8.23 -17.84 18.68
C MET A 313 -9.18 -17.97 19.88
N GLN A 314 -9.57 -16.86 20.51
CA GLN A 314 -10.60 -16.79 21.55
C GLN A 314 -11.83 -15.99 21.09
N GLY A 315 -11.92 -15.67 19.79
CA GLY A 315 -13.05 -14.93 19.22
C GLY A 315 -12.98 -13.42 19.40
N ARG A 316 -11.90 -12.87 19.98
CA ARG A 316 -11.77 -11.45 20.31
C ARG A 316 -11.13 -10.67 19.17
N ARG A 317 -11.52 -9.42 19.01
CA ARG A 317 -10.97 -8.51 17.99
C ARG A 317 -9.45 -8.32 18.14
N VAL A 318 -8.66 -8.41 17.08
CA VAL A 318 -7.20 -8.14 17.14
C VAL A 318 -6.93 -6.65 17.09
N PHE A 319 -7.28 -6.00 15.98
CA PHE A 319 -7.18 -4.55 15.78
C PHE A 319 -8.53 -3.89 16.01
N ASP A 320 -8.55 -2.82 16.80
CA ASP A 320 -9.73 -1.99 17.00
C ASP A 320 -9.94 -1.00 15.85
N GLY A 321 -8.85 -0.60 15.18
CA GLY A 321 -8.87 0.35 14.07
C GLY A 321 -7.87 0.01 12.97
N LEU A 322 -8.22 0.23 11.70
CA LEU A 322 -7.33 0.04 10.55
C LEU A 322 -7.25 1.34 9.72
N LEU A 323 -6.03 1.67 9.28
CA LEU A 323 -5.74 2.72 8.30
C LEU A 323 -5.02 2.13 7.07
N PRO A 324 -5.73 1.44 6.15
CA PRO A 324 -5.18 1.04 4.87
C PRO A 324 -4.98 2.29 3.99
N TYR A 325 -3.77 2.47 3.48
CA TYR A 325 -3.42 3.54 2.57
C TYR A 325 -2.98 2.99 1.20
N ILE A 326 -3.52 3.57 0.12
CA ILE A 326 -3.19 3.30 -1.29
C ILE A 326 -3.21 1.83 -1.72
N GLY A 327 -4.12 1.05 -1.13
CA GLY A 327 -4.38 -0.33 -1.54
C GLY A 327 -5.25 -0.45 -2.80
N GLY A 328 -6.02 0.60 -3.10
CA GLY A 328 -7.11 0.57 -4.08
C GLY A 328 -8.09 -0.58 -3.81
N ALA A 329 -8.64 -1.17 -4.86
CA ALA A 329 -9.52 -2.33 -4.78
C ALA A 329 -8.82 -3.62 -4.36
N GLY A 330 -7.48 -3.62 -4.37
CA GLY A 330 -6.67 -4.82 -4.31
C GLY A 330 -6.52 -5.45 -2.94
N LYS A 331 -6.05 -6.70 -2.99
CA LYS A 331 -5.61 -7.56 -1.90
C LYS A 331 -4.22 -8.12 -2.24
N VAL A 332 -3.59 -8.85 -1.34
CA VAL A 332 -2.25 -9.41 -1.58
C VAL A 332 -2.31 -10.84 -2.06
N PHE A 333 -1.47 -11.19 -3.04
CA PHE A 333 -1.32 -12.56 -3.54
C PHE A 333 -0.54 -13.45 -2.55
N ALA A 334 -1.04 -13.54 -1.30
CA ALA A 334 -0.32 -14.11 -0.17
C ALA A 334 -1.08 -15.20 0.58
N ASN A 335 -2.19 -15.68 0.02
CA ASN A 335 -2.92 -16.83 0.55
C ASN A 335 -3.38 -17.73 -0.61
N HIS A 336 -2.40 -18.13 -1.42
CA HIS A 336 -2.58 -18.97 -2.60
C HIS A 336 -1.34 -19.87 -2.69
N ARG A 337 -1.51 -21.06 -3.25
CA ARG A 337 -0.37 -21.91 -3.60
C ARG A 337 0.55 -21.17 -4.58
N PHE A 338 1.84 -21.16 -4.30
CA PHE A 338 2.83 -20.37 -5.05
C PHE A 338 2.48 -18.88 -5.17
N GLY A 339 1.83 -18.32 -4.13
CA GLY A 339 1.50 -16.89 -4.09
C GLY A 339 2.72 -15.99 -4.21
N GLN A 340 2.54 -14.81 -4.79
CA GLN A 340 3.62 -13.87 -5.10
C GLN A 340 3.29 -12.50 -4.48
N PRO A 341 3.34 -12.35 -3.15
CA PRO A 341 2.90 -11.17 -2.39
C PRO A 341 3.57 -9.86 -2.84
N GLY A 342 4.79 -9.92 -3.37
CA GLY A 342 5.51 -8.78 -3.93
C GLY A 342 4.86 -8.14 -5.17
N ARG A 343 3.99 -8.88 -5.88
CA ARG A 343 3.36 -8.41 -7.11
C ARG A 343 2.37 -7.27 -6.88
N THR A 344 2.24 -6.47 -7.94
CA THR A 344 1.33 -5.35 -8.00
C THR A 344 0.70 -5.29 -9.39
N ALA A 345 -0.62 -5.14 -9.48
CA ALA A 345 -1.36 -5.03 -10.73
C ALA A 345 -1.47 -3.56 -11.16
N GLY A 346 -1.17 -3.27 -12.40
CA GLY A 346 -1.39 -1.98 -13.06
C GLY A 346 -1.70 -2.21 -14.52
N GLN A 347 -1.96 -1.14 -15.27
CA GLN A 347 -2.32 -1.26 -16.69
C GLN A 347 -1.28 -2.06 -17.48
N HIS A 348 0.01 -1.88 -17.18
CA HIS A 348 1.12 -2.50 -17.90
C HIS A 348 1.71 -3.75 -17.23
N ILE A 349 1.40 -4.00 -15.94
CA ILE A 349 2.07 -5.04 -15.14
C ILE A 349 1.09 -5.85 -14.32
N GLY A 350 1.35 -7.14 -14.17
CA GLY A 350 0.72 -7.99 -13.17
C GLY A 350 -0.80 -8.11 -13.28
N ARG A 351 -1.42 -7.69 -14.39
CA ARG A 351 -2.88 -7.54 -14.53
C ARG A 351 -3.63 -8.87 -14.36
N ASP A 352 -2.96 -9.97 -14.70
CA ASP A 352 -3.52 -11.31 -14.73
C ASP A 352 -3.14 -12.14 -13.49
N PHE A 353 -2.43 -11.54 -12.54
CA PHE A 353 -2.14 -12.16 -11.26
C PHE A 353 -3.21 -11.79 -10.23
N PRO A 354 -3.42 -12.63 -9.19
CA PRO A 354 -4.40 -12.32 -8.16
C PRO A 354 -3.99 -11.07 -7.38
N GLU A 355 -4.76 -9.99 -7.53
CA GLU A 355 -4.67 -8.80 -6.68
C GLU A 355 -6.05 -8.17 -6.53
N ASN A 356 -6.72 -7.94 -7.66
CA ASN A 356 -8.02 -7.30 -7.67
C ASN A 356 -9.08 -8.39 -7.89
N TRP A 357 -9.82 -8.71 -6.84
CA TRP A 357 -10.97 -9.61 -6.92
C TRP A 357 -12.07 -9.16 -5.98
N PHE A 358 -13.32 -9.44 -6.36
CA PHE A 358 -14.48 -9.20 -5.51
C PHE A 358 -14.39 -10.01 -4.20
N PRO A 359 -14.76 -9.48 -3.02
CA PRO A 359 -15.34 -8.15 -2.79
C PRO A 359 -14.33 -7.01 -2.77
N PHE A 360 -14.76 -5.84 -3.24
CA PHE A 360 -13.99 -4.59 -3.23
C PHE A 360 -14.40 -3.64 -2.10
N ALA A 361 -15.70 -3.58 -1.80
CA ALA A 361 -16.24 -2.71 -0.75
C ALA A 361 -16.25 -3.42 0.61
N HIS A 362 -16.30 -2.60 1.67
CA HIS A 362 -16.48 -3.10 3.03
C HIS A 362 -17.88 -3.67 3.26
N ALA A 363 -18.90 -3.06 2.66
CA ALA A 363 -20.27 -3.57 2.70
C ALA A 363 -20.43 -4.80 1.82
N ALA A 364 -21.34 -5.70 2.20
CA ALA A 364 -21.70 -6.85 1.37
C ALA A 364 -22.47 -6.41 0.13
N LEU A 365 -22.00 -6.86 -1.03
CA LEU A 365 -22.60 -6.60 -2.35
C LEU A 365 -22.84 -7.91 -3.08
N GLU A 366 -23.58 -7.85 -4.18
CA GLU A 366 -23.63 -8.90 -5.18
C GLU A 366 -22.68 -8.54 -6.32
N ASP A 367 -21.93 -9.52 -6.80
CA ASP A 367 -21.09 -9.40 -7.98
C ASP A 367 -21.86 -9.87 -9.22
N PRO A 368 -22.30 -8.97 -10.11
CA PRO A 368 -23.04 -9.34 -11.30
C PRO A 368 -22.21 -10.11 -12.33
N LEU A 369 -20.87 -10.16 -12.20
CA LEU A 369 -20.00 -10.88 -13.14
C LEU A 369 -19.75 -12.33 -12.72
N THR A 370 -19.84 -12.65 -11.41
CA THR A 370 -19.57 -14.00 -10.88
C THR A 370 -20.75 -14.63 -10.13
N GLY A 371 -21.75 -13.83 -9.74
CA GLY A 371 -22.87 -14.24 -8.89
C GLY A 371 -22.51 -14.33 -7.39
N ALA A 372 -21.27 -14.00 -7.00
CA ALA A 372 -20.85 -14.04 -5.60
C ALA A 372 -21.52 -12.93 -4.76
N ARG A 373 -21.73 -13.17 -3.47
CA ARG A 373 -22.16 -12.15 -2.51
C ARG A 373 -21.19 -12.07 -1.33
N ALA A 374 -20.52 -10.94 -1.18
CA ALA A 374 -19.52 -10.74 -0.13
C ALA A 374 -19.24 -9.26 0.14
N GLY A 375 -18.62 -8.97 1.28
CA GLY A 375 -18.01 -7.69 1.66
C GLY A 375 -16.73 -7.96 2.46
N LEU A 376 -15.86 -6.97 2.63
CA LEU A 376 -14.65 -7.15 3.46
C LEU A 376 -14.98 -7.28 4.95
N LEU A 377 -16.05 -6.62 5.42
CA LEU A 377 -16.51 -6.74 6.79
C LEU A 377 -17.48 -7.91 6.94
N ARG A 378 -17.43 -8.56 8.11
CA ARG A 378 -18.20 -9.76 8.41
C ARG A 378 -19.59 -9.46 8.98
N GLY A 379 -19.78 -8.26 9.51
CA GLY A 379 -20.97 -7.85 10.25
C GLY A 379 -21.00 -8.38 11.69
N ASP A 380 -19.84 -8.67 12.29
CA ASP A 380 -19.72 -9.22 13.64
C ASP A 380 -18.75 -8.41 14.52
N GLU A 381 -18.62 -8.77 15.81
CA GLU A 381 -17.81 -8.00 16.79
C GLU A 381 -16.31 -7.91 16.45
N SER A 382 -15.81 -8.77 15.54
CA SER A 382 -14.43 -8.71 15.07
C SER A 382 -14.18 -7.61 14.03
N ASP A 383 -15.23 -6.97 13.49
CA ASP A 383 -15.04 -5.86 12.56
C ASP A 383 -14.42 -4.63 13.27
N PRO A 384 -13.33 -4.05 12.72
CA PRO A 384 -12.70 -2.87 13.28
C PRO A 384 -13.40 -1.57 12.83
N ARG A 385 -13.00 -0.45 13.41
CA ARG A 385 -13.17 0.86 12.75
C ARG A 385 -12.19 0.94 11.57
N VAL A 386 -12.62 1.43 10.41
CA VAL A 386 -11.72 1.57 9.25
C VAL A 386 -11.77 3.00 8.73
N ILE A 387 -10.59 3.58 8.56
CA ILE A 387 -10.40 4.75 7.71
C ILE A 387 -9.56 4.28 6.53
N GLU A 388 -10.15 4.13 5.35
CA GLU A 388 -9.40 3.74 4.15
C GLU A 388 -9.14 4.96 3.27
N VAL A 389 -7.86 5.14 2.91
CA VAL A 389 -7.37 6.33 2.22
C VAL A 389 -6.71 5.93 0.92
N ASN A 390 -7.11 6.56 -0.18
CA ASN A 390 -6.50 6.39 -1.48
C ASN A 390 -6.09 7.75 -2.05
N THR A 391 -5.17 7.74 -3.01
CA THR A 391 -4.85 8.92 -3.80
C THR A 391 -5.49 8.84 -5.18
N SER A 392 -5.32 9.90 -5.96
CA SER A 392 -5.78 9.98 -7.33
C SER A 392 -5.25 8.81 -8.16
N THR A 393 -4.01 8.37 -7.96
CA THR A 393 -3.44 7.23 -8.71
C THR A 393 -4.24 5.94 -8.54
N GLU A 394 -4.78 5.66 -7.35
CA GLU A 394 -5.52 4.40 -7.14
C GLU A 394 -6.84 4.37 -7.89
N TYR A 395 -7.45 5.51 -8.22
CA TYR A 395 -8.61 5.53 -9.12
C TYR A 395 -8.22 5.12 -10.55
N TRP A 396 -7.04 5.55 -11.01
CA TRP A 396 -6.56 5.29 -12.37
C TRP A 396 -5.92 3.89 -12.56
N GLN A 397 -5.20 3.41 -11.55
CA GLN A 397 -4.42 2.17 -11.63
C GLN A 397 -4.99 1.02 -10.81
N LYS A 398 -5.78 1.30 -9.77
CA LYS A 398 -6.15 0.30 -8.75
C LYS A 398 -7.65 0.20 -8.48
N GLY A 399 -8.50 0.83 -9.30
CA GLY A 399 -9.95 0.76 -9.19
C GLY A 399 -10.52 1.24 -7.86
N ALA A 400 -9.93 2.27 -7.24
CA ALA A 400 -10.40 2.79 -5.94
C ALA A 400 -11.89 3.19 -5.92
N SER A 401 -12.49 3.52 -7.07
CA SER A 401 -13.94 3.74 -7.18
C SER A 401 -14.77 2.54 -6.72
N LEU A 402 -14.28 1.30 -6.90
CA LEU A 402 -15.01 0.08 -6.59
C LEU A 402 -15.16 -0.16 -5.07
N LEU A 403 -14.49 0.65 -4.24
CA LEU A 403 -14.68 0.62 -2.78
C LEU A 403 -16.00 1.26 -2.36
N HIS A 404 -16.52 2.17 -3.19
CA HIS A 404 -17.69 3.01 -2.88
C HIS A 404 -18.70 3.11 -4.04
N THR A 405 -18.57 2.25 -5.04
CA THR A 405 -19.58 2.04 -6.09
C THR A 405 -19.89 0.57 -6.25
N ASP A 406 -21.04 0.23 -6.84
CA ASP A 406 -21.30 -1.16 -7.25
C ASP A 406 -20.22 -1.65 -8.25
N PRO A 407 -20.07 -2.98 -8.46
CA PRO A 407 -19.01 -3.52 -9.32
C PRO A 407 -19.06 -3.04 -10.79
N LEU A 408 -20.19 -2.51 -11.25
CA LEU A 408 -20.38 -1.94 -12.59
C LEU A 408 -20.33 -0.40 -12.59
N GLY A 409 -19.95 0.21 -11.47
CA GLY A 409 -19.81 1.65 -11.31
C GLY A 409 -21.09 2.40 -11.65
N GLY A 410 -22.25 1.79 -11.44
CA GLY A 410 -23.57 2.35 -11.81
C GLY A 410 -24.26 3.11 -10.67
N ARG A 411 -23.86 2.84 -9.42
CA ARG A 411 -24.48 3.40 -8.22
C ARG A 411 -23.45 3.61 -7.12
N ASP A 412 -23.58 4.73 -6.41
CA ASP A 412 -22.81 5.01 -5.19
C ASP A 412 -23.24 4.09 -4.03
N LEU A 413 -22.29 3.74 -3.17
CA LEU A 413 -22.51 2.93 -1.98
C LEU A 413 -22.39 3.76 -0.71
N THR A 414 -23.27 3.47 0.25
CA THR A 414 -23.10 3.95 1.61
C THR A 414 -22.14 3.01 2.35
N PRO A 415 -20.97 3.49 2.81
CA PRO A 415 -20.07 2.66 3.61
C PRO A 415 -20.72 2.28 4.96
N PRO A 416 -20.36 1.13 5.56
CA PRO A 416 -20.81 0.77 6.90
C PRO A 416 -20.48 1.85 7.94
N ALA A 417 -21.25 1.94 9.03
CA ALA A 417 -21.10 3.01 10.02
C ALA A 417 -19.69 3.07 10.66
N ASN A 418 -19.00 1.92 10.75
CA ASN A 418 -17.62 1.79 11.21
C ASN A 418 -16.56 2.02 10.13
N VAL A 419 -16.93 2.54 8.96
CA VAL A 419 -16.01 2.81 7.85
C VAL A 419 -16.08 4.28 7.44
N ARG A 420 -14.93 4.87 7.13
CA ARG A 420 -14.80 6.13 6.38
C ARG A 420 -13.83 5.94 5.23
N LEU A 421 -14.13 6.59 4.11
CA LEU A 421 -13.37 6.51 2.88
C LEU A 421 -12.89 7.92 2.48
N PHE A 422 -11.62 8.04 2.11
CA PHE A 422 -11.05 9.33 1.72
C PHE A 422 -10.22 9.20 0.44
N LEU A 423 -10.35 10.20 -0.44
CA LEU A 423 -9.41 10.51 -1.50
C LEU A 423 -8.53 11.69 -1.05
N ILE A 424 -7.20 11.57 -1.12
CA ILE A 424 -6.32 12.75 -1.10
C ILE A 424 -6.10 13.19 -2.55
N ALA A 425 -6.81 14.25 -2.93
CA ALA A 425 -6.93 14.71 -4.32
C ALA A 425 -5.59 15.19 -4.90
N GLY A 426 -5.45 15.10 -6.22
CA GLY A 426 -4.26 15.53 -6.96
C GLY A 426 -2.95 14.86 -6.52
N THR A 427 -2.99 13.65 -5.94
CA THR A 427 -1.77 13.01 -5.39
C THR A 427 -1.41 11.75 -6.17
N GLU A 428 -0.13 11.59 -6.49
CA GLU A 428 0.37 10.33 -7.03
C GLU A 428 0.46 9.22 -5.98
N HIS A 429 0.73 7.98 -6.39
CA HIS A 429 0.90 6.86 -5.47
C HIS A 429 2.03 7.15 -4.48
N ALA A 430 1.76 6.98 -3.18
CA ALA A 430 2.62 7.37 -2.06
C ALA A 430 2.85 8.88 -1.91
N GLY A 431 3.05 9.61 -3.01
CA GLY A 431 3.29 11.06 -3.06
C GLY A 431 4.70 11.48 -2.63
N GLY A 432 5.03 12.75 -2.87
CA GLY A 432 6.29 13.37 -2.46
C GLY A 432 7.54 12.87 -3.19
N ALA A 433 7.40 12.10 -4.27
CA ALA A 433 8.49 11.78 -5.18
C ALA A 433 8.44 12.74 -6.38
N ILE A 434 9.59 13.22 -6.83
CA ILE A 434 9.71 13.79 -8.17
C ILE A 434 10.51 12.76 -8.93
N ASP A 435 9.82 11.90 -9.68
CA ASP A 435 10.50 11.01 -10.59
C ASP A 435 11.17 11.83 -11.69
N ARG A 436 12.50 11.79 -11.72
CA ARG A 436 13.33 12.42 -12.76
C ARG A 436 13.70 11.43 -13.86
N SER A 437 13.19 10.19 -13.79
CA SER A 437 13.35 9.24 -14.88
C SER A 437 12.68 9.79 -16.13
N GLN A 438 13.34 9.66 -17.28
CA GLN A 438 12.77 10.03 -18.58
C GLN A 438 11.74 8.98 -19.07
N THR A 439 11.17 8.20 -18.15
CA THR A 439 10.21 7.13 -18.44
C THR A 439 8.81 7.70 -18.71
N CYS A 440 8.41 8.74 -17.96
CA CYS A 440 7.11 9.38 -18.13
C CYS A 440 7.20 10.64 -19.01
N ALA A 441 6.11 10.96 -19.70
CA ALA A 441 6.05 12.07 -20.65
C ALA A 441 5.89 13.45 -19.97
N ASN A 442 5.11 13.53 -18.89
CA ASN A 442 4.89 14.78 -18.16
C ASN A 442 5.82 14.90 -16.94
N PRO A 443 6.08 16.12 -16.43
CA PRO A 443 6.81 16.31 -15.17
C PRO A 443 6.11 15.61 -13.99
N GLY A 444 6.89 15.00 -13.10
CA GLY A 444 6.37 14.24 -11.94
C GLY A 444 5.63 15.11 -10.90
N ASN A 445 4.75 14.48 -10.11
CA ASN A 445 3.88 15.16 -9.17
C ASN A 445 4.50 15.27 -7.76
N PRO A 446 4.87 16.47 -7.28
CA PRO A 446 5.54 16.65 -5.98
C PRO A 446 4.58 16.60 -4.78
N HIS A 447 3.27 16.45 -4.99
CA HIS A 447 2.27 16.57 -3.94
C HIS A 447 2.46 15.50 -2.86
N ASN A 448 2.42 15.90 -1.59
CA ASN A 448 2.72 15.04 -0.44
C ASN A 448 1.49 14.89 0.47
N PRO A 449 1.01 13.65 0.73
CA PRO A 449 -0.21 13.36 1.47
C PRO A 449 -0.02 13.31 3.00
N ALA A 450 1.21 13.42 3.51
CA ALA A 450 1.55 13.11 4.91
C ALA A 450 0.70 13.88 5.94
N ALA A 451 0.42 15.17 5.70
CA ALA A 451 -0.36 15.98 6.63
C ALA A 451 -1.81 15.47 6.78
N GLY A 452 -2.47 15.15 5.67
CA GLY A 452 -3.80 14.54 5.69
C GLY A 452 -3.80 13.15 6.35
N LEU A 453 -2.78 12.32 6.07
CA LEU A 453 -2.65 11.00 6.68
C LEU A 453 -2.46 11.07 8.20
N ARG A 454 -1.67 12.04 8.69
CA ARG A 454 -1.50 12.26 10.14
C ARG A 454 -2.81 12.63 10.81
N ALA A 455 -3.57 13.56 10.22
CA ALA A 455 -4.87 13.96 10.74
C ALA A 455 -5.85 12.79 10.79
N LEU A 456 -5.89 11.98 9.72
CA LEU A 456 -6.75 10.79 9.65
C LEU A 456 -6.33 9.68 10.63
N LEU A 457 -5.04 9.49 10.89
CA LEU A 457 -4.58 8.58 11.95
C LEU A 457 -5.02 9.06 13.34
N VAL A 458 -4.90 10.36 13.62
CA VAL A 458 -5.41 10.94 14.88
C VAL A 458 -6.92 10.74 15.00
N ALA A 459 -7.66 10.98 13.92
CA ALA A 459 -9.11 10.74 13.91
C ALA A 459 -9.47 9.27 14.15
N LEU A 460 -8.71 8.31 13.60
CA LEU A 460 -8.89 6.89 13.86
C LEU A 460 -8.61 6.53 15.32
N ASP A 461 -7.51 7.02 15.89
CA ASP A 461 -7.16 6.78 17.30
C ASP A 461 -8.23 7.37 18.23
N GLU A 462 -8.69 8.60 18.01
CA GLU A 462 -9.77 9.22 18.78
C GLU A 462 -11.11 8.46 18.64
N TRP A 463 -11.38 7.89 17.45
CA TRP A 463 -12.57 7.07 17.25
C TRP A 463 -12.53 5.78 18.05
N VAL A 464 -11.35 5.15 18.13
CA VAL A 464 -11.13 3.91 18.86
C VAL A 464 -11.04 4.15 20.37
N SER A 465 -10.27 5.15 20.81
CA SER A 465 -9.93 5.36 22.22
C SER A 465 -10.95 6.19 22.98
N ALA A 466 -11.63 7.12 22.31
CA ALA A 466 -12.56 8.06 22.93
C ALA A 466 -13.97 8.02 22.32
N GLY A 467 -14.22 7.17 21.32
CA GLY A 467 -15.51 7.09 20.63
C GLY A 467 -15.85 8.32 19.79
N ARG A 468 -14.89 9.23 19.56
CA ARG A 468 -15.11 10.46 18.81
C ARG A 468 -15.12 10.16 17.32
N GLU A 469 -16.28 10.25 16.69
CA GLU A 469 -16.39 9.94 15.26
C GLU A 469 -15.44 10.79 14.40
N PRO A 470 -14.80 10.21 13.37
CA PRO A 470 -14.00 10.94 12.40
C PRO A 470 -14.88 11.78 11.47
N PRO A 471 -14.28 12.69 10.68
CA PRO A 471 -15.00 13.38 9.60
C PRO A 471 -15.74 12.41 8.68
N ALA A 472 -16.82 12.90 8.06
CA ALA A 472 -17.54 12.13 7.05
C ALA A 472 -16.61 11.79 5.87
N SER A 473 -16.89 10.68 5.18
CA SER A 473 -16.14 10.27 3.99
C SER A 473 -16.06 11.41 2.97
N ARG A 474 -14.88 11.58 2.35
CA ARG A 474 -14.64 12.53 1.25
C ARG A 474 -14.12 11.76 0.05
N VAL A 475 -15.03 11.26 -0.77
CA VAL A 475 -14.74 10.59 -2.04
C VAL A 475 -15.57 11.23 -3.15
N PRO A 476 -15.10 11.20 -4.41
CA PRO A 476 -15.93 11.52 -5.57
C PRO A 476 -17.13 10.55 -5.66
N THR A 477 -18.29 11.07 -6.06
CA THR A 477 -19.55 10.31 -6.18
C THR A 477 -20.18 10.52 -7.56
N LEU A 478 -20.99 9.54 -8.00
CA LEU A 478 -21.78 9.65 -9.21
C LEU A 478 -22.89 10.70 -9.04
N ALA A 479 -23.53 10.72 -7.86
CA ALA A 479 -24.62 11.64 -7.53
C ALA A 479 -24.22 13.13 -7.66
N ASP A 480 -23.01 13.49 -7.23
CA ASP A 480 -22.52 14.87 -7.30
C ASP A 480 -21.84 15.19 -8.65
N GLY A 481 -21.80 14.23 -9.58
CA GLY A 481 -21.07 14.34 -10.85
C GLY A 481 -19.57 14.56 -10.65
N THR A 482 -19.01 14.11 -9.53
CA THR A 482 -17.58 14.21 -9.20
C THR A 482 -16.83 12.91 -9.45
N LEU A 483 -17.54 11.83 -9.74
CA LEU A 483 -17.03 10.56 -10.24
C LEU A 483 -17.65 10.28 -11.62
N VAL A 484 -16.81 9.98 -12.62
CA VAL A 484 -17.26 9.81 -14.01
C VAL A 484 -16.64 8.60 -14.68
N SER A 485 -17.27 8.13 -15.77
CA SER A 485 -16.64 7.18 -16.67
C SER A 485 -15.46 7.84 -17.39
N LEU A 486 -14.46 7.05 -17.82
CA LEU A 486 -13.36 7.60 -18.62
C LEU A 486 -13.86 8.25 -19.94
N ARG A 487 -14.97 7.77 -20.50
CA ARG A 487 -15.58 8.32 -21.71
C ARG A 487 -16.13 9.73 -21.49
N ASP A 488 -16.71 9.97 -20.32
CA ASP A 488 -17.34 11.25 -19.96
C ASP A 488 -16.36 12.17 -19.20
N TRP A 489 -15.11 11.72 -19.01
CA TRP A 489 -14.09 12.48 -18.32
C TRP A 489 -13.55 13.59 -19.21
N ASN A 490 -13.82 14.82 -18.80
CA ASN A 490 -13.33 16.02 -19.45
C ASN A 490 -12.08 16.53 -18.74
N PHE A 491 -11.07 16.92 -19.53
CA PHE A 491 -9.81 17.48 -19.05
C PHE A 491 -9.39 18.64 -19.95
N PRO A 492 -8.92 19.77 -19.40
CA PRO A 492 -8.58 20.95 -20.20
C PRO A 492 -7.42 20.66 -21.16
N ARG A 493 -7.42 21.36 -22.29
CA ARG A 493 -6.31 21.29 -23.25
C ARG A 493 -5.14 22.12 -22.72
N ILE A 494 -4.25 21.47 -21.97
CA ILE A 494 -3.04 22.10 -21.43
C ILE A 494 -1.90 22.02 -22.48
N PRO A 495 -1.30 23.15 -22.89
CA PRO A 495 -0.17 23.14 -23.82
C PRO A 495 0.98 22.23 -23.36
N GLY A 496 1.50 21.41 -24.27
CA GLY A 496 2.62 20.49 -23.99
C GLY A 496 2.24 19.21 -23.22
N ALA A 497 1.12 19.17 -22.51
CA ALA A 497 0.73 18.02 -21.70
C ALA A 497 0.29 16.81 -22.54
N ARG A 498 0.71 15.61 -22.15
CA ARG A 498 0.20 14.34 -22.66
C ARG A 498 -0.86 13.79 -21.72
N VAL A 499 -2.10 13.74 -22.18
CA VAL A 499 -3.27 13.38 -21.34
C VAL A 499 -3.52 11.87 -21.39
N ALA A 500 -3.77 11.26 -20.22
CA ALA A 500 -4.17 9.86 -20.14
C ALA A 500 -5.49 9.61 -20.89
N ARG A 501 -5.52 8.56 -21.70
CA ARG A 501 -6.71 8.13 -22.46
C ARG A 501 -7.15 6.71 -22.13
N LEU A 502 -6.43 6.05 -21.23
CA LEU A 502 -6.65 4.68 -20.81
C LEU A 502 -6.72 4.62 -19.29
N LEU A 503 -7.53 3.68 -18.82
CA LEU A 503 -7.71 3.34 -17.42
C LEU A 503 -7.28 1.89 -17.23
N ASN A 504 -6.64 1.55 -16.09
CA ASN A 504 -6.38 0.15 -15.81
C ASN A 504 -7.70 -0.61 -15.67
N ARG A 505 -7.88 -1.66 -16.48
CA ARG A 505 -9.09 -2.46 -16.49
C ARG A 505 -8.97 -3.59 -15.47
N ILE A 506 -10.02 -3.78 -14.67
CA ILE A 506 -10.08 -4.84 -13.65
C ILE A 506 -11.09 -5.89 -14.10
N ARG A 507 -10.68 -7.16 -14.13
CA ARG A 507 -11.55 -8.30 -14.47
C ARG A 507 -11.71 -9.25 -13.28
N PRO A 508 -12.73 -10.11 -13.28
CA PRO A 508 -12.78 -11.25 -12.37
C PRO A 508 -11.50 -12.09 -12.46
N PRO A 509 -11.13 -12.82 -11.39
CA PRO A 509 -9.99 -13.72 -11.39
C PRO A 509 -10.01 -14.67 -12.59
N VAL A 510 -8.85 -14.83 -13.21
CA VAL A 510 -8.59 -15.82 -14.25
C VAL A 510 -7.59 -16.85 -13.71
N ASP A 511 -7.36 -17.94 -14.45
CA ASP A 511 -6.21 -18.77 -14.20
C ASP A 511 -4.94 -17.93 -14.37
N TRP A 512 -4.26 -17.65 -13.26
CA TRP A 512 -3.07 -16.81 -13.26
C TRP A 512 -1.85 -17.56 -13.80
N ILE A 513 -1.88 -18.88 -13.85
CA ILE A 513 -0.84 -19.71 -14.47
C ILE A 513 -1.00 -19.55 -15.98
N ASP A 514 -2.17 -19.89 -16.53
CA ASP A 514 -2.45 -19.84 -17.96
C ASP A 514 -3.56 -18.82 -18.29
N PRO A 515 -3.30 -17.51 -18.16
CA PRO A 515 -4.33 -16.50 -18.38
C PRO A 515 -4.69 -16.39 -19.87
N PRO A 516 -5.85 -15.80 -20.19
CA PRO A 516 -6.25 -15.54 -21.56
C PRO A 516 -5.16 -14.84 -22.39
N SER A 517 -5.04 -15.25 -23.66
CA SER A 517 -4.08 -14.68 -24.62
C SER A 517 -4.50 -13.30 -25.16
N SER A 518 -5.74 -12.87 -24.86
CA SER A 518 -6.30 -11.59 -25.27
C SER A 518 -7.04 -10.92 -24.11
N ASP A 519 -7.33 -9.62 -24.28
CA ASP A 519 -8.05 -8.80 -23.30
C ASP A 519 -9.58 -8.87 -23.42
N ALA A 520 -10.09 -9.98 -23.96
CA ALA A 520 -11.51 -10.27 -24.09
C ALA A 520 -12.11 -10.75 -22.75
N GLY A 521 -13.41 -10.51 -22.57
CA GLY A 521 -14.17 -10.92 -21.39
C GLY A 521 -14.79 -9.74 -20.64
N PRO A 522 -15.54 -10.03 -19.56
CA PRO A 522 -16.17 -9.01 -18.73
C PRO A 522 -15.15 -8.29 -17.84
N PHE A 523 -15.40 -7.01 -17.59
CA PHE A 523 -14.59 -6.18 -16.70
C PHE A 523 -15.50 -5.40 -15.75
N TYR A 524 -15.02 -5.19 -14.53
CA TYR A 524 -15.62 -4.23 -13.62
C TYR A 524 -15.43 -2.82 -14.18
N ALA A 525 -16.40 -1.95 -13.93
CA ALA A 525 -16.41 -0.61 -14.48
C ALA A 525 -15.92 0.40 -13.44
N ALA A 526 -14.60 0.42 -13.24
CA ALA A 526 -13.95 1.46 -12.46
C ALA A 526 -14.20 2.85 -13.07
N ARG A 527 -14.21 3.86 -12.21
CA ARG A 527 -14.50 5.27 -12.53
C ARG A 527 -13.34 6.16 -12.07
N VAL A 528 -13.25 7.36 -12.63
CA VAL A 528 -12.21 8.34 -12.30
C VAL A 528 -12.82 9.60 -11.71
N PRO A 529 -12.11 10.32 -10.82
CA PRO A 529 -12.56 11.61 -10.32
C PRO A 529 -12.67 12.62 -11.47
N ALA A 530 -13.75 13.39 -11.48
CA ALA A 530 -13.95 14.48 -12.42
C ALA A 530 -12.97 15.62 -12.12
N ALA A 531 -12.45 16.24 -13.17
CA ALA A 531 -11.58 17.41 -13.07
C ALA A 531 -12.37 18.72 -13.25
N ASP A 532 -11.86 19.81 -12.70
CA ASP A 532 -12.31 21.18 -12.94
C ASP A 532 -11.70 21.76 -14.23
N GLU A 533 -11.94 23.05 -14.47
CA GLU A 533 -11.40 23.79 -15.62
C GLU A 533 -9.86 23.88 -15.62
N ASP A 534 -9.24 23.69 -14.46
CA ASP A 534 -7.79 23.67 -14.28
C ASP A 534 -7.22 22.26 -14.37
N GLY A 535 -8.06 21.23 -14.50
CA GLY A 535 -7.64 19.84 -14.53
C GLY A 535 -7.38 19.25 -13.14
N ASN A 536 -7.69 19.96 -12.05
CA ASN A 536 -7.59 19.46 -10.69
C ASN A 536 -8.89 18.73 -10.30
N GLU A 537 -8.79 17.71 -9.46
CA GLU A 537 -9.96 16.91 -9.09
C GLU A 537 -10.93 17.70 -8.21
N ARG A 538 -12.23 17.57 -8.50
CA ARG A 538 -13.30 18.34 -7.85
C ARG A 538 -13.74 17.81 -6.48
N ALA A 539 -13.26 16.64 -6.07
CA ALA A 539 -13.68 15.97 -4.84
C ALA A 539 -12.51 15.27 -4.13
N GLY A 540 -12.74 14.96 -2.86
CA GLY A 540 -11.71 14.46 -1.94
C GLY A 540 -11.16 15.56 -1.03
N ILE A 541 -10.12 15.23 -0.29
CA ILE A 541 -9.36 16.16 0.54
C ILE A 541 -8.39 16.91 -0.40
N ALA A 542 -8.71 18.15 -0.71
CA ALA A 542 -7.79 19.06 -1.40
C ALA A 542 -6.86 19.72 -0.38
N LEU A 543 -5.69 19.12 -0.14
CA LEU A 543 -4.64 19.76 0.67
C LEU A 543 -4.22 21.11 0.05
N PRO A 544 -3.61 22.03 0.80
CA PRO A 544 -3.37 23.40 0.32
C PRO A 544 -2.70 23.54 -1.06
N PRO A 545 -1.76 22.69 -1.50
CA PRO A 545 -1.21 22.76 -2.86
C PRO A 545 -2.24 22.50 -3.97
N VAL A 546 -3.32 21.77 -3.68
CA VAL A 546 -4.41 21.47 -4.62
C VAL A 546 -5.58 22.45 -4.45
N ALA A 547 -5.89 22.86 -3.21
CA ALA A 547 -6.94 23.85 -2.93
C ALA A 547 -6.56 25.28 -3.37
N VAL A 548 -5.26 25.61 -3.36
CA VAL A 548 -4.72 26.90 -3.82
C VAL A 548 -3.64 26.61 -4.86
N PRO A 549 -4.02 26.10 -6.04
CA PRO A 549 -3.09 25.48 -6.97
C PRO A 549 -2.19 26.50 -7.68
N LEU A 550 -0.97 26.07 -7.95
CA LEU A 550 0.01 26.72 -8.84
C LEU A 550 0.18 25.95 -10.16
N GLY A 551 -0.60 24.89 -10.35
CA GLY A 551 -0.56 24.00 -11.49
C GLY A 551 -1.66 22.96 -11.38
N THR A 552 -1.76 22.13 -12.40
CA THR A 552 -2.60 20.93 -12.38
C THR A 552 -1.85 19.79 -11.73
N TYR A 553 -2.44 19.19 -10.70
CA TYR A 553 -1.92 18.02 -10.02
C TYR A 553 -2.77 16.80 -10.37
N THR A 554 -2.15 15.76 -10.93
CA THR A 554 -2.87 14.55 -11.36
C THR A 554 -2.31 13.30 -10.68
N GLY A 555 -3.16 12.29 -10.53
CA GLY A 555 -2.77 10.93 -10.12
C GLY A 555 -2.23 10.07 -11.27
N TRP A 556 -2.11 10.61 -12.46
CA TRP A 556 -1.73 9.86 -13.65
C TRP A 556 -0.65 10.60 -14.44
N ASN A 557 0.16 9.82 -15.11
CA ASN A 557 1.10 10.24 -16.14
C ASN A 557 1.06 9.18 -17.23
N VAL A 558 1.60 9.48 -18.41
CA VAL A 558 1.68 8.52 -19.51
C VAL A 558 3.13 8.26 -19.89
N PHE A 559 3.42 7.08 -20.38
CA PHE A 559 4.77 6.74 -20.83
C PHE A 559 5.24 7.69 -21.94
N GLY A 560 6.52 8.07 -21.89
CA GLY A 560 7.19 8.88 -22.89
C GLY A 560 7.53 8.11 -24.17
N GLU A 561 8.34 8.73 -25.03
CA GLU A 561 8.89 8.08 -26.22
C GLU A 561 9.88 6.97 -25.82
N GLY A 562 9.93 5.87 -26.59
CA GLY A 562 10.75 4.69 -26.27
C GLY A 562 10.12 3.72 -25.25
N TYR A 563 8.93 4.05 -24.74
CA TYR A 563 8.09 3.23 -23.88
C TYR A 563 6.72 2.99 -24.56
N PRO A 564 5.81 2.19 -23.97
CA PRO A 564 4.45 2.00 -24.48
C PRO A 564 3.64 3.30 -24.48
N THR A 565 3.90 4.18 -25.43
CA THR A 565 3.35 5.54 -25.50
C THR A 565 1.82 5.51 -25.46
N GLY A 566 1.25 6.35 -24.61
CA GLY A 566 -0.20 6.45 -24.38
C GLY A 566 -0.73 5.59 -23.23
N ASP A 567 0.00 4.53 -22.83
CA ASP A 567 -0.30 3.81 -21.58
C ASP A 567 0.11 4.65 -20.37
N LEU A 568 -0.57 4.40 -19.25
CA LEU A 568 -0.28 4.99 -17.96
C LEU A 568 1.14 4.63 -17.53
N CYS A 569 1.93 5.63 -17.14
CA CYS A 569 3.31 5.49 -16.67
C CYS A 569 3.35 4.95 -15.24
N GLY A 570 2.92 3.70 -15.07
CA GLY A 570 2.85 3.03 -13.78
C GLY A 570 2.13 3.87 -12.73
N ARG A 571 2.82 4.19 -11.64
CA ARG A 571 2.25 4.80 -10.43
C ARG A 571 2.51 6.31 -10.32
N SER A 572 3.04 6.92 -11.37
CA SER A 572 3.46 8.32 -11.40
C SER A 572 2.29 9.25 -11.74
N GLY A 573 2.25 10.39 -11.06
CA GLY A 573 1.36 11.50 -11.39
C GLY A 573 2.04 12.56 -12.25
N SER A 574 1.29 13.60 -12.60
CA SER A 574 1.82 14.76 -13.31
C SER A 574 1.63 16.05 -12.50
N PHE A 575 2.62 16.94 -12.58
CA PHE A 575 2.45 18.36 -12.22
C PHE A 575 2.64 19.23 -13.46
N LEU A 576 1.58 19.94 -13.84
CA LEU A 576 1.57 20.81 -15.02
C LEU A 576 1.40 22.25 -14.55
N ALA A 577 2.51 22.98 -14.42
CA ALA A 577 2.52 24.35 -13.89
C ALA A 577 1.54 25.27 -14.65
N PHE A 578 0.91 26.20 -13.94
CA PHE A 578 0.20 27.31 -14.56
C PHE A 578 1.20 28.31 -15.14
N ALA A 579 0.77 29.05 -16.16
CA ALA A 579 1.55 30.19 -16.64
C ALA A 579 1.75 31.21 -15.50
N PRO A 580 2.95 31.78 -15.33
CA PRO A 580 3.22 32.71 -14.25
C PRO A 580 2.48 34.04 -14.41
N THR A 581 2.34 34.54 -15.64
CA THR A 581 1.74 35.86 -15.94
C THR A 581 0.65 35.75 -17.03
N PRO A 582 -0.24 36.75 -17.17
CA PRO A 582 -1.22 36.78 -18.25
C PRO A 582 -0.59 36.72 -19.65
N GLU A 583 0.57 37.35 -19.84
CA GLU A 583 1.31 37.37 -21.11
C GLU A 583 1.82 35.98 -21.43
N ALA A 584 2.50 35.33 -20.47
CA ALA A 584 2.99 33.96 -20.64
C ALA A 584 1.84 32.96 -20.91
N ARG A 585 0.68 33.16 -20.28
CA ARG A 585 -0.54 32.38 -20.54
C ARG A 585 -0.99 32.55 -21.99
N SER A 586 -1.10 33.80 -22.45
CA SER A 586 -1.54 34.12 -23.81
C SER A 586 -0.58 33.60 -24.87
N GLU A 587 0.73 33.72 -24.65
CA GLU A 587 1.77 33.21 -25.55
C GLU A 587 1.74 31.68 -25.67
N ALA A 588 1.54 30.98 -24.55
CA ALA A 588 1.44 29.52 -24.54
C ALA A 588 0.09 29.00 -25.06
N GLY A 589 -0.94 29.86 -25.13
CA GLY A 589 -2.32 29.44 -25.41
C GLY A 589 -2.90 28.56 -24.31
N ASP A 590 -2.48 28.78 -23.06
CA ASP A 590 -2.96 28.02 -21.91
C ASP A 590 -4.35 28.54 -21.48
N PRO A 591 -5.40 27.71 -21.48
CA PRO A 591 -6.74 28.16 -21.11
C PRO A 591 -6.88 28.46 -19.60
N ARG A 592 -5.95 28.00 -18.78
CA ARG A 592 -6.02 28.13 -17.31
C ARG A 592 -5.56 29.51 -16.88
N THR A 593 -6.25 30.11 -15.91
CA THR A 593 -5.88 31.42 -15.35
C THR A 593 -4.44 31.42 -14.82
N SER A 594 -3.65 32.45 -15.13
CA SER A 594 -2.23 32.53 -14.72
C SER A 594 -2.09 32.75 -13.21
N ILE A 595 -0.89 32.50 -12.66
CA ILE A 595 -0.62 32.65 -11.22
C ILE A 595 -0.87 34.09 -10.76
N LEU A 596 -0.39 35.10 -11.49
CA LEU A 596 -0.57 36.51 -11.11
C LEU A 596 -2.01 37.02 -11.29
N GLU A 597 -2.83 36.38 -12.13
CA GLU A 597 -4.27 36.70 -12.19
C GLU A 597 -5.04 36.07 -11.02
N ARG A 598 -4.63 34.88 -10.57
CA ARG A 598 -5.26 34.20 -9.41
C ARG A 598 -4.90 34.86 -8.10
N TYR A 599 -3.62 35.15 -7.94
CA TYR A 599 -3.04 35.69 -6.73
C TYR A 599 -2.19 36.89 -7.13
N PRO A 600 -2.74 38.12 -7.21
CA PRO A 600 -1.95 39.30 -7.59
C PRO A 600 -0.71 39.56 -6.72
N THR A 601 -0.72 39.13 -5.46
CA THR A 601 0.39 39.33 -4.52
C THR A 601 0.72 38.08 -3.71
N ARG A 602 1.94 38.01 -3.18
CA ARG A 602 2.36 36.91 -2.29
C ARG A 602 1.49 36.85 -1.04
N SER A 603 1.18 38.03 -0.49
CA SER A 603 0.35 38.13 0.71
C SER A 603 -1.04 37.54 0.48
N GLU A 604 -1.60 37.73 -0.72
CA GLU A 604 -2.88 37.11 -1.10
C GLU A 604 -2.76 35.59 -1.27
N TYR A 605 -1.71 35.10 -1.94
CA TYR A 605 -1.44 33.66 -2.03
C TYR A 605 -1.32 33.02 -0.63
N VAL A 606 -0.53 33.62 0.26
CA VAL A 606 -0.37 33.15 1.65
C VAL A 606 -1.70 33.17 2.41
N ALA A 607 -2.50 34.23 2.26
CA ALA A 607 -3.79 34.33 2.93
C ALA A 607 -4.76 33.23 2.47
N ARG A 608 -4.77 32.89 1.17
CA ARG A 608 -5.60 31.79 0.65
C ARG A 608 -5.11 30.43 1.12
N VAL A 609 -3.78 30.20 1.15
CA VAL A 609 -3.20 28.96 1.71
C VAL A 609 -3.57 28.80 3.18
N GLU A 610 -3.49 29.88 3.95
CA GLU A 610 -3.86 29.88 5.37
C GLU A 610 -5.34 29.60 5.57
N ALA A 611 -6.22 30.22 4.79
CA ALA A 611 -7.66 29.96 4.84
C ALA A 611 -7.98 28.49 4.55
N ALA A 612 -7.48 27.94 3.44
CA ALA A 612 -7.70 26.55 3.06
C ALA A 612 -7.14 25.57 4.10
N ALA A 613 -5.96 25.85 4.67
CA ALA A 613 -5.38 25.00 5.70
C ALA A 613 -6.19 25.04 7.02
N ARG A 614 -6.68 26.22 7.41
CA ARG A 614 -7.51 26.37 8.62
C ARG A 614 -8.87 25.69 8.47
N GLU A 615 -9.51 25.79 7.32
CA GLU A 615 -10.77 25.09 7.03
C GLU A 615 -10.60 23.57 7.21
N LEU A 616 -9.56 22.98 6.62
CA LEU A 616 -9.27 21.55 6.82
C LEU A 616 -8.96 21.22 8.29
N ALA A 617 -8.34 22.12 9.05
CA ALA A 617 -8.09 21.88 10.47
C ALA A 617 -9.37 21.93 11.32
N GLU A 618 -10.30 22.84 11.01
CA GLU A 618 -11.64 22.89 11.61
C GLU A 618 -12.42 21.60 11.31
N GLU A 619 -12.26 21.06 10.10
CA GLU A 619 -12.81 19.77 9.69
C GLU A 619 -12.05 18.56 10.27
N ARG A 620 -10.97 18.75 11.05
CA ARG A 620 -10.07 17.68 11.55
C ARG A 620 -9.40 16.84 10.45
N LEU A 621 -9.22 17.43 9.26
CA LEU A 621 -8.49 16.87 8.12
C LEU A 621 -7.06 17.42 8.00
N LEU A 622 -6.70 18.41 8.82
CA LEU A 622 -5.33 18.85 9.09
C LEU A 622 -5.09 19.06 10.58
N LEU A 623 -3.83 18.93 11.00
CA LEU A 623 -3.40 19.26 12.35
C LEU A 623 -2.89 20.71 12.41
N ALA A 624 -2.96 21.33 13.58
CA ALA A 624 -2.48 22.70 13.77
C ALA A 624 -0.99 22.88 13.39
N GLU A 625 -0.15 21.87 13.68
CA GLU A 625 1.27 21.86 13.28
C GLU A 625 1.44 21.84 11.75
N ASP A 626 0.51 21.21 11.03
CA ASP A 626 0.52 21.12 9.58
C ASP A 626 0.01 22.41 8.92
N VAL A 627 -1.00 23.07 9.51
CA VAL A 627 -1.43 24.41 9.09
C VAL A 627 -0.25 25.37 9.12
N ALA A 628 0.46 25.43 10.24
CA ALA A 628 1.64 26.29 10.38
C ALA A 628 2.70 25.98 9.31
N ALA A 629 2.96 24.70 9.04
CA ALA A 629 3.93 24.28 8.03
C ALA A 629 3.55 24.74 6.60
N TYR A 630 2.27 24.62 6.21
CA TYR A 630 1.80 25.09 4.90
C TYR A 630 1.91 26.62 4.77
N VAL A 631 1.51 27.36 5.80
CA VAL A 631 1.59 28.83 5.81
C VAL A 631 3.04 29.31 5.73
N GLU A 632 3.94 28.71 6.50
CA GLU A 632 5.37 29.04 6.46
C GLU A 632 5.99 28.73 5.10
N ARG A 633 5.63 27.60 4.49
CA ARG A 633 6.07 27.27 3.13
C ARG A 633 5.59 28.32 2.12
N ALA A 634 4.33 28.74 2.19
CA ALA A 634 3.79 29.77 1.30
C ALA A 634 4.48 31.14 1.50
N ARG A 635 4.81 31.52 2.73
CA ARG A 635 5.55 32.75 3.04
C ARG A 635 6.95 32.77 2.43
N ARG A 636 7.61 31.61 2.40
CA ARG A 636 8.95 31.42 1.83
C ARG A 636 8.96 31.26 0.32
N ALA A 637 7.81 31.09 -0.32
CA ALA A 637 7.76 30.91 -1.76
C ALA A 637 8.36 32.14 -2.49
N PRO A 638 9.32 31.92 -3.43
CA PRO A 638 9.82 32.98 -4.30
C PRO A 638 8.72 33.39 -5.30
N GLY A 639 8.98 34.27 -6.26
CA GLY A 639 7.95 34.75 -7.19
C GLY A 639 7.25 33.67 -8.03
N PRO A 640 6.35 34.12 -8.92
CA PRO A 640 4.99 33.58 -9.18
C PRO A 640 4.72 32.20 -8.54
N TRP A 641 4.27 32.21 -7.29
CA TRP A 641 4.82 31.51 -6.11
C TRP A 641 5.25 30.03 -6.14
N ASN A 642 6.05 29.69 -7.16
CA ASN A 642 6.91 28.55 -7.50
C ASN A 642 6.73 27.17 -6.81
N ALA A 643 6.35 26.17 -7.63
CA ALA A 643 6.64 24.74 -7.45
C ALA A 643 7.30 24.20 -8.75
N PRO A 644 8.22 23.19 -8.75
CA PRO A 644 8.49 22.20 -7.69
C PRO A 644 9.98 21.95 -7.34
N ALA A 645 10.33 21.77 -6.06
CA ALA A 645 11.48 20.95 -5.64
C ALA A 645 11.19 20.25 -4.31
N ARG A 646 11.78 19.05 -4.15
CA ARG A 646 12.14 18.47 -2.84
C ARG A 646 13.27 19.35 -2.31
N ASP A 647 13.02 20.06 -1.22
CA ASP A 647 14.11 20.37 -0.30
C ASP A 647 14.10 19.32 0.81
#